data_AF-A0A2N2IYZ5-F1
#
_entry.id   AF-A0A2N2IYZ5-F1
#
_cell.length_a   1.000
_cell.length_b   1.000
_cell.length_c   1.000
_cell.angle_alpha   90.00
_cell.angle_beta   90.00
_cell.angle_gamma   90.00
#
_symmetry.space_group_name_H-M   'P 1'
#
loop_
_entity.id
_entity.type
_entity.pdbx_description
1 polymer ?
#
loop_
_entity_poly.entity_id
_entity_poly.type
_entity_poly.pdbx_seq_one_letter_code
_entity_poly.pdbx_strand_id
1 'polypeptide(L)'
;MSDSVSSFQDHPAATAPVGRRPGFIHDTWAWAAGYFVGDAPSFWIAMVPMLILSAALFTRSLTSNYIFDEQEALLANPYVNGTKLSFADAVRRDFWGLPPDRSVGSYRPLPNYVWRGVWDAQKGVTHGVNWTVGRLTPAVHGVRRPARPPGWRSWPNLLGLIVGGPALAALAIQIARARRNRLRWGAAVAAVLVGTAVASGALGWLLYIAGAAAVVALVLLLVPVIALPLTVLGGLGLLALANLPTQQHPPVMQPWLFHWLNVLFHAANGAVLVCVVHGFTRRRGLAWLTGAVFVTSAVLTEAVSGVVGIADVMGGLGACLALLALRLPMWAMPFAVFAAVVFGLFSKESALVCIPLVPFAAILFAPLTHGRRPLRWVRGLLALVGAAGALVLYVYLRKLWFPAPMPEELRAPLPETANLLQQAMHWFRGWFHQAPLPRDPLNNPLVDAPDFRFRTAGALRVFWRGLVQVVFPRELSGDYSAPQEPVPEHLHEVENVLGALAFVALPIASLALAVRAWWGERRVYRLLCTAMTCKRSEIDPSMARLRLPALAMLGAVGLMWIVVAYFPHSNIPVLLPTVRAERFWYFPVIGSSLALAAGFTWFFESTRHRWHGAVAVAACVVFLTFQAARARTHAFHYADDLTFWDATRKAVPRSAKAQLNYSVMWGARGRLDVRLHANREALALAPTWPMAHIYLGDTLCRLHRPEEAWPHYREGFKLAPGDPNLIALALQCLWDESALEDHRDELVAMADKHPGSWLAFLANDTLSNGEANNGVDPKHRPRGYNEGPRE
;
A
#
# COMPACT_ATOMS: atom_id res chain seq x y z
N MET A 1 18.29 -72.07 -47.27
CA MET A 1 18.82 -70.92 -48.03
C MET A 1 17.71 -69.88 -48.11
N SER A 2 17.95 -68.73 -47.45
CA SER A 2 17.56 -67.35 -47.79
C SER A 2 16.39 -67.06 -48.75
N ASP A 3 15.48 -66.18 -48.27
CA ASP A 3 15.06 -64.89 -48.86
C ASP A 3 14.54 -64.84 -50.32
N SER A 4 13.65 -63.95 -50.78
CA SER A 4 12.67 -62.98 -50.27
C SER A 4 12.05 -62.27 -51.51
N VAL A 5 10.98 -61.47 -51.32
CA VAL A 5 10.57 -60.27 -52.10
C VAL A 5 9.39 -60.31 -53.10
N SER A 6 8.32 -59.57 -52.68
CA SER A 6 7.34 -58.67 -53.34
C SER A 6 6.53 -59.12 -54.58
N SER A 7 5.23 -58.84 -54.71
CA SER A 7 4.62 -57.50 -54.76
C SER A 7 3.08 -57.63 -54.84
N PHE A 8 2.31 -56.71 -54.25
CA PHE A 8 0.86 -56.58 -54.44
C PHE A 8 0.49 -55.10 -54.59
N GLN A 9 -0.46 -54.85 -55.49
CA GLN A 9 -0.81 -53.57 -56.12
C GLN A 9 -1.62 -52.61 -55.21
N ASP A 10 -1.42 -51.31 -55.45
CA ASP A 10 -2.11 -50.16 -54.85
C ASP A 10 -3.49 -49.87 -55.48
N HIS A 11 -4.46 -49.50 -54.64
CA HIS A 11 -5.66 -48.73 -55.01
C HIS A 11 -5.53 -47.27 -54.51
N PRO A 12 -6.04 -46.26 -55.22
CA PRO A 12 -5.88 -44.86 -54.83
C PRO A 12 -6.79 -44.49 -53.65
N ALA A 13 -6.19 -43.92 -52.61
CA ALA A 13 -6.87 -43.43 -51.41
C ALA A 13 -7.77 -42.21 -51.71
N ALA A 14 -8.99 -42.25 -51.20
CA ALA A 14 -9.88 -41.11 -51.12
C ALA A 14 -9.24 -39.98 -50.30
N THR A 15 -9.20 -38.77 -50.86
CA THR A 15 -8.72 -37.57 -50.21
C THR A 15 -9.64 -37.20 -49.04
N ALA A 16 -9.10 -37.24 -47.82
CA ALA A 16 -9.79 -36.73 -46.63
C ALA A 16 -10.10 -35.23 -46.80
N PRO A 17 -11.27 -34.75 -46.34
CA PRO A 17 -11.60 -33.33 -46.45
C PRO A 17 -10.63 -32.51 -45.59
N VAL A 18 -9.95 -31.56 -46.22
CA VAL A 18 -9.08 -30.58 -45.56
C VAL A 18 -9.96 -29.72 -44.64
N GLY A 19 -9.99 -30.05 -43.35
CA GLY A 19 -10.71 -29.27 -42.33
C GLY A 19 -10.22 -27.82 -42.33
N ARG A 20 -11.16 -26.86 -42.40
CA ARG A 20 -10.89 -25.44 -42.23
C ARG A 20 -10.08 -25.24 -40.95
N ARG A 21 -8.89 -24.61 -41.05
CA ARG A 21 -8.13 -24.19 -39.86
C ARG A 21 -9.03 -23.28 -39.00
N PRO A 22 -9.15 -23.52 -37.69
CA PRO A 22 -9.89 -22.63 -36.81
C PRO A 22 -9.38 -21.18 -36.96
N GLY A 23 -10.30 -20.22 -36.84
CA GLY A 23 -9.96 -18.81 -36.97
C GLY A 23 -9.19 -18.27 -35.76
N PHE A 24 -8.45 -17.18 -35.92
CA PHE A 24 -7.64 -16.54 -34.89
C PHE A 24 -8.35 -16.32 -33.54
N ILE A 25 -9.66 -15.99 -33.55
CA ILE A 25 -10.48 -15.80 -32.34
C ILE A 25 -10.64 -17.12 -31.57
N HIS A 26 -10.86 -18.23 -32.27
CA HIS A 26 -10.99 -19.53 -31.64
C HIS A 26 -9.67 -19.97 -31.01
N ASP A 27 -8.55 -19.78 -31.73
CA ASP A 27 -7.22 -20.17 -31.25
C ASP A 27 -6.77 -19.33 -30.05
N THR A 28 -7.07 -18.02 -30.05
CA THR A 28 -6.81 -17.13 -28.91
C THR A 28 -7.67 -17.49 -27.70
N TRP A 29 -8.96 -17.80 -27.88
CA TRP A 29 -9.81 -18.29 -26.79
C TRP A 29 -9.36 -19.64 -26.25
N ALA A 30 -9.01 -20.59 -27.11
CA ALA A 30 -8.53 -21.90 -26.72
C ALA A 30 -7.20 -21.79 -25.94
N TRP A 31 -6.29 -20.92 -26.37
CA TRP A 31 -5.06 -20.61 -25.65
C TRP A 31 -5.34 -19.98 -24.29
N ALA A 32 -6.21 -18.97 -24.22
CA ALA A 32 -6.56 -18.31 -22.97
C ALA A 32 -7.25 -19.27 -21.99
N ALA A 33 -8.21 -20.06 -22.46
CA ALA A 33 -8.83 -21.11 -21.66
C ALA A 33 -7.80 -22.13 -21.18
N GLY A 34 -6.90 -22.56 -22.07
CA GLY A 34 -5.77 -23.44 -21.75
C GLY A 34 -4.84 -22.86 -20.67
N TYR A 35 -4.61 -21.55 -20.66
CA TYR A 35 -3.78 -20.89 -19.65
C TYR A 35 -4.39 -20.99 -18.24
N PHE A 36 -5.68 -20.69 -18.10
CA PHE A 36 -6.35 -20.69 -16.80
C PHE A 36 -6.78 -22.08 -16.33
N VAL A 37 -7.10 -22.97 -17.28
CA VAL A 37 -7.63 -24.32 -17.00
C VAL A 37 -6.54 -25.39 -17.05
N GLY A 38 -5.53 -25.26 -17.91
CA GLY A 38 -4.52 -26.28 -18.20
C GLY A 38 -3.40 -26.32 -17.17
N ASP A 39 -2.62 -25.24 -17.06
CA ASP A 39 -1.44 -25.21 -16.20
C ASP A 39 -1.79 -25.02 -14.71
N ALA A 40 -0.95 -25.57 -13.83
CA ALA A 40 -1.04 -25.22 -12.41
C ALA A 40 -0.49 -23.80 -12.22
N PRO A 41 -1.20 -22.88 -11.54
CA PRO A 41 -0.74 -21.51 -11.37
C PRO A 41 0.50 -21.49 -10.47
N SER A 42 1.67 -21.41 -11.10
CA SER A 42 2.91 -21.00 -10.47
C SER A 42 2.87 -19.49 -10.21
N PHE A 43 3.82 -18.96 -9.44
CA PHE A 43 3.88 -17.52 -9.18
C PHE A 43 3.95 -16.71 -10.49
N TRP A 44 4.81 -17.10 -11.43
CA TRP A 44 4.96 -16.37 -12.69
C TRP A 44 3.75 -16.50 -13.61
N ILE A 45 3.09 -17.66 -13.62
CA ILE A 45 1.82 -17.85 -14.34
C ILE A 45 0.73 -16.98 -13.71
N ALA A 46 0.68 -16.87 -12.38
CA ALA A 46 -0.29 -16.00 -11.72
C ALA A 46 0.05 -14.52 -11.89
N MET A 47 1.32 -14.15 -11.93
CA MET A 47 1.79 -12.77 -11.99
C MET A 47 1.35 -12.05 -13.25
N VAL A 48 1.39 -12.70 -14.41
CA VAL A 48 1.06 -12.08 -15.70
C VAL A 48 -0.38 -11.53 -15.73
N PRO A 49 -1.44 -12.34 -15.53
CA PRO A 49 -2.81 -11.82 -15.54
C PRO A 49 -3.10 -10.88 -14.38
N MET A 50 -2.52 -11.11 -13.20
CA MET A 50 -2.68 -10.18 -12.07
C MET A 50 -2.04 -8.81 -12.36
N LEU A 51 -0.88 -8.78 -13.04
CA LEU A 51 -0.21 -7.55 -13.42
C LEU A 51 -0.97 -6.82 -14.54
N ILE A 52 -1.43 -7.54 -15.56
CA ILE A 52 -2.26 -6.95 -16.63
C ILE A 52 -3.50 -6.31 -16.02
N LEU A 53 -4.19 -7.02 -15.11
CA LEU A 53 -5.40 -6.52 -14.47
C LEU A 53 -5.10 -5.33 -13.55
N SER A 54 -4.10 -5.42 -12.68
CA SER A 54 -3.71 -4.30 -11.80
C SER A 54 -3.27 -3.06 -12.59
N ALA A 55 -2.50 -3.24 -13.66
CA ALA A 55 -2.08 -2.15 -14.53
C ALA A 55 -3.29 -1.52 -15.24
N ALA A 56 -4.20 -2.34 -15.79
CA ALA A 56 -5.38 -1.83 -16.46
C ALA A 56 -6.27 -1.00 -15.52
N LEU A 57 -6.36 -1.38 -14.23
CA LEU A 57 -7.28 -0.76 -13.27
C LEU A 57 -6.66 0.42 -12.51
N PHE A 58 -5.42 0.32 -12.04
CA PHE A 58 -4.88 1.28 -11.08
C PHE A 58 -3.86 2.26 -11.66
N THR A 59 -3.44 2.04 -12.90
CA THR A 59 -2.59 3.00 -13.60
C THR A 59 -3.37 4.29 -13.85
N ARG A 60 -2.87 5.39 -13.26
CA ARG A 60 -3.55 6.69 -13.23
C ARG A 60 -3.70 7.31 -14.64
N SER A 61 -2.66 8.02 -15.09
CA SER A 61 -2.49 8.61 -16.42
C SER A 61 -1.00 8.60 -16.78
N LEU A 62 -0.67 8.27 -18.03
CA LEU A 62 0.71 8.28 -18.55
C LEU A 62 1.28 9.69 -18.73
N THR A 63 0.41 10.70 -18.78
CA THR A 63 0.76 12.07 -19.16
C THR A 63 0.82 13.04 -17.99
N SER A 64 0.43 12.60 -16.79
CA SER A 64 0.35 13.49 -15.63
C SER A 64 1.36 13.15 -14.55
N ASN A 65 1.86 14.20 -13.91
CA ASN A 65 2.88 14.17 -12.87
C ASN A 65 2.28 14.43 -11.47
N TYR A 66 1.03 14.05 -11.23
CA TYR A 66 0.35 14.40 -9.98
C TYR A 66 0.94 13.75 -8.73
N ILE A 67 1.09 14.60 -7.73
CA ILE A 67 1.77 14.37 -6.47
C ILE A 67 0.81 14.92 -5.39
N PHE A 68 0.08 14.03 -4.72
CA PHE A 68 -0.69 14.27 -3.50
C PHE A 68 0.27 14.21 -2.29
N ASP A 69 0.14 13.24 -1.37
CA ASP A 69 1.08 12.98 -0.27
C ASP A 69 2.51 12.66 -0.76
N GLU A 70 2.70 12.41 -2.06
CA GLU A 70 4.00 12.17 -2.68
C GLU A 70 4.97 13.35 -2.56
N GLN A 71 4.46 14.57 -2.37
CA GLN A 71 5.31 15.76 -2.28
C GLN A 71 6.11 15.66 -0.99
N GLU A 72 5.44 15.34 0.11
CA GLU A 72 6.07 15.15 1.40
C GLU A 72 6.94 13.89 1.42
N ALA A 73 6.42 12.78 0.89
CA ALA A 73 7.07 11.49 0.95
C ALA A 73 8.33 11.37 0.08
N LEU A 74 8.41 12.10 -1.04
CA LEU A 74 9.50 11.98 -2.02
C LEU A 74 10.29 13.29 -2.16
N LEU A 75 9.62 14.40 -2.45
CA LEU A 75 10.30 15.67 -2.79
C LEU A 75 10.84 16.39 -1.55
N ALA A 76 10.01 16.51 -0.51
CA ALA A 76 10.36 17.15 0.76
C ALA A 76 11.07 16.20 1.72
N ASN A 77 11.02 14.88 1.47
CA ASN A 77 11.67 13.88 2.30
C ASN A 77 13.20 14.04 2.27
N PRO A 78 13.82 14.44 3.40
CA PRO A 78 15.25 14.72 3.43
C PRO A 78 16.12 13.46 3.28
N TYR A 79 15.56 12.26 3.50
CA TYR A 79 16.27 11.00 3.28
C TYR A 79 16.22 10.55 1.82
N VAL A 80 15.07 10.66 1.16
CA VAL A 80 14.90 10.23 -0.24
C VAL A 80 15.59 11.20 -1.19
N ASN A 81 15.33 12.51 -1.05
CA ASN A 81 15.88 13.51 -1.98
C ASN A 81 17.28 14.00 -1.56
N GLY A 82 17.54 14.10 -0.26
CA GLY A 82 18.72 14.78 0.29
C GLY A 82 20.07 14.12 -0.03
N THR A 83 21.14 14.92 0.01
CA THR A 83 22.54 14.47 -0.18
C THR A 83 23.29 14.24 1.14
N LYS A 84 22.74 14.70 2.27
CA LYS A 84 23.45 14.74 3.56
C LYS A 84 23.37 13.44 4.35
N LEU A 85 22.41 12.56 4.04
CA LEU A 85 22.16 11.33 4.79
C LEU A 85 22.68 10.11 4.04
N SER A 86 23.28 9.15 4.73
CA SER A 86 23.71 7.88 4.16
C SER A 86 22.53 6.93 3.93
N PHE A 87 22.70 5.89 3.10
CA PHE A 87 21.66 4.87 2.93
C PHE A 87 21.27 4.22 4.27
N ALA A 88 22.24 3.94 5.13
CA ALA A 88 22.01 3.32 6.43
C ALA A 88 21.14 4.17 7.38
N ASP A 89 21.01 5.48 7.14
CA ASP A 89 20.22 6.35 8.01
C ASP A 89 18.71 6.10 7.91
N ALA A 90 18.20 5.31 6.95
CA ALA A 90 16.77 4.99 6.84
C ALA A 90 16.20 4.41 8.14
N VAL A 91 16.96 3.56 8.85
CA VAL A 91 16.47 2.93 10.10
C VAL A 91 16.40 3.91 11.27
N ARG A 92 16.98 5.11 11.14
CA ARG A 92 16.95 6.19 12.13
C ARG A 92 15.96 7.28 11.78
N ARG A 93 15.16 7.07 10.74
CA ARG A 93 14.16 8.01 10.25
C ARG A 93 12.80 7.33 10.19
N ASP A 94 11.75 8.14 10.27
CA ASP A 94 10.42 7.69 9.92
C ASP A 94 10.20 7.68 8.40
N PHE A 95 9.01 7.30 7.98
CA PHE A 95 8.60 7.22 6.58
C PHE A 95 8.72 8.54 5.82
N TRP A 96 8.64 9.68 6.51
CA TRP A 96 8.74 11.02 5.93
C TRP A 96 10.19 11.56 5.96
N GLY A 97 11.14 10.77 6.46
CA GLY A 97 12.54 11.16 6.61
C GLY A 97 12.82 11.98 7.86
N LEU A 98 11.89 12.05 8.80
CA LEU A 98 12.00 12.83 10.03
C LEU A 98 12.69 12.04 11.14
N PRO A 99 13.39 12.72 12.07
CA PRO A 99 13.95 12.10 13.27
C PRO A 99 12.85 11.74 14.29
N PRO A 100 13.15 10.90 15.31
CA PRO A 100 12.15 10.38 16.26
C PRO A 100 11.36 11.45 17.04
N ASP A 101 11.99 12.57 17.35
CA ASP A 101 11.41 13.71 18.07
C ASP A 101 10.38 14.50 17.25
N ARG A 102 10.42 14.37 15.92
CA ARG A 102 9.48 15.03 15.00
C ARG A 102 8.59 14.07 14.23
N SER A 103 8.57 12.80 14.64
CA SER A 103 7.83 11.78 13.91
C SER A 103 6.35 11.76 14.26
N VAL A 104 5.54 11.47 13.25
CA VAL A 104 4.08 11.26 13.36
C VAL A 104 3.71 9.77 13.51
N GLY A 105 4.63 8.94 14.01
CA GLY A 105 4.39 7.52 14.31
C GLY A 105 4.57 6.56 13.13
N SER A 106 5.30 6.95 12.09
CA SER A 106 5.39 6.22 10.81
C SER A 106 6.72 5.46 10.61
N TYR A 107 7.12 4.59 11.52
CA TYR A 107 8.41 3.86 11.40
C TYR A 107 8.38 2.71 10.37
N ARG A 108 8.91 2.97 9.16
CA ARG A 108 8.83 2.07 7.98
C ARG A 108 10.08 2.15 7.09
N PRO A 109 11.23 1.59 7.52
CA PRO A 109 12.49 1.79 6.81
C PRO A 109 12.56 1.10 5.44
N LEU A 110 11.86 -0.02 5.21
CA LEU A 110 11.92 -0.74 3.94
C LEU A 110 11.39 0.09 2.75
N PRO A 111 10.20 0.72 2.85
CA PRO A 111 9.74 1.71 1.87
C PRO A 111 10.75 2.81 1.56
N ASN A 112 11.39 3.39 2.58
CA ASN A 112 12.39 4.44 2.40
C ASN A 112 13.58 3.94 1.57
N TYR A 113 14.08 2.73 1.85
CA TYR A 113 15.17 2.14 1.07
C TYR A 113 14.77 1.96 -0.40
N VAL A 114 13.56 1.47 -0.67
CA VAL A 114 13.05 1.28 -2.03
C VAL A 114 12.95 2.63 -2.74
N TRP A 115 12.29 3.62 -2.14
CA TRP A 115 12.15 4.94 -2.74
C TRP A 115 13.48 5.62 -2.99
N ARG A 116 14.41 5.59 -2.04
CA ARG A 116 15.74 6.18 -2.24
C ARG A 116 16.50 5.47 -3.37
N GLY A 117 16.42 4.13 -3.44
CA GLY A 117 17.03 3.37 -4.53
C GLY A 117 16.47 3.74 -5.90
N VAL A 118 15.15 3.88 -6.00
CA VAL A 118 14.44 4.27 -7.23
C VAL A 118 14.78 5.71 -7.62
N TRP A 119 14.81 6.60 -6.64
CA TRP A 119 15.19 7.99 -6.78
C TRP A 119 16.61 8.14 -7.33
N ASP A 120 17.57 7.43 -6.74
CA ASP A 120 18.96 7.42 -7.18
C ASP A 120 19.12 6.79 -8.58
N ALA A 121 18.39 5.70 -8.86
CA ALA A 121 18.39 5.09 -10.18
C ALA A 121 17.89 6.06 -11.25
N GLN A 122 16.77 6.75 -11.02
CA GLN A 122 16.20 7.71 -11.95
C GLN A 122 17.15 8.88 -12.20
N LYS A 123 17.77 9.44 -11.15
CA LYS A 123 18.77 10.50 -11.32
C LYS A 123 20.02 10.03 -12.08
N GLY A 124 20.47 8.80 -11.86
CA GLY A 124 21.59 8.19 -12.59
C GLY A 124 21.31 7.99 -14.08
N VAL A 125 20.05 7.69 -14.43
CA VAL A 125 19.59 7.62 -15.82
C VAL A 125 19.57 9.00 -16.47
N THR A 126 19.08 10.03 -15.77
CA THR A 126 18.95 11.38 -16.33
C THR A 126 20.29 12.15 -16.37
N HIS A 127 21.21 11.90 -15.44
CA HIS A 127 22.50 12.62 -15.34
C HIS A 127 23.71 11.80 -15.82
N GLY A 128 23.54 10.52 -16.17
CA GLY A 128 24.60 9.63 -16.64
C GLY A 128 25.48 9.00 -15.54
N VAL A 129 26.38 8.11 -15.96
CA VAL A 129 27.18 7.22 -15.07
C VAL A 129 28.04 7.97 -14.04
N ASN A 130 28.58 9.14 -14.39
CA ASN A 130 29.42 9.94 -13.49
C ASN A 130 28.67 10.44 -12.24
N TRP A 131 27.37 10.72 -12.38
CA TRP A 131 26.52 11.12 -11.25
C TRP A 131 26.35 9.96 -10.25
N THR A 132 26.08 8.75 -10.77
CA THR A 132 25.93 7.53 -9.97
C THR A 132 27.22 7.15 -9.25
N VAL A 133 28.37 7.25 -9.93
CA VAL A 133 29.69 6.97 -9.34
C VAL A 133 30.04 7.96 -8.23
N GLY A 134 29.69 9.25 -8.37
CA GLY A 134 29.92 10.26 -7.35
C GLY A 134 29.10 10.08 -6.06
N ARG A 135 27.90 9.50 -6.13
CA ARG A 135 27.07 9.19 -4.93
C ARG A 135 27.38 7.84 -4.28
N LEU A 136 27.79 6.84 -5.06
CA LEU A 136 28.17 5.52 -4.55
C LEU A 136 29.56 5.49 -3.89
N THR A 137 30.33 6.58 -4.02
CA THR A 137 31.63 6.74 -3.37
C THR A 137 31.56 7.75 -2.22
N PRO A 138 30.95 7.42 -1.05
CA PRO A 138 31.24 8.19 0.13
C PRO A 138 32.70 7.90 0.54
N ALA A 139 33.56 8.91 0.44
CA ALA A 139 34.94 8.96 0.96
C ALA A 139 36.07 8.28 0.14
N VAL A 140 36.46 8.84 -1.01
CA VAL A 140 37.78 8.56 -1.62
C VAL A 140 38.66 9.81 -1.76
N HIS A 141 38.12 11.03 -1.63
CA HIS A 141 38.95 12.24 -1.62
C HIS A 141 39.47 12.52 -0.21
N GLY A 142 40.49 11.75 0.22
CA GLY A 142 41.25 12.05 1.44
C GLY A 142 41.90 10.89 2.19
N VAL A 143 41.77 9.62 1.75
CA VAL A 143 42.33 8.48 2.51
C VAL A 143 43.41 7.77 1.70
N ARG A 144 44.65 7.82 2.21
CA ARG A 144 45.77 6.99 1.74
C ARG A 144 45.33 5.52 1.73
N ARG A 145 45.67 4.79 0.66
CA ARG A 145 45.38 3.35 0.49
C ARG A 145 45.58 2.58 1.81
N PRO A 146 44.55 1.90 2.36
CA PRO A 146 44.76 1.04 3.51
C PRO A 146 45.55 -0.19 3.09
N ALA A 147 46.60 -0.50 3.85
CA ALA A 147 47.54 -1.59 3.58
C ALA A 147 46.99 -3.01 3.84
N ARG A 148 45.67 -3.19 4.04
CA ARG A 148 45.05 -4.50 4.29
C ARG A 148 43.69 -4.65 3.58
N PRO A 149 43.36 -5.84 3.07
CA PRO A 149 42.08 -6.11 2.41
C PRO A 149 40.90 -5.92 3.38
N PRO A 150 39.73 -5.50 2.89
CA PRO A 150 38.60 -5.13 3.75
C PRO A 150 38.00 -6.35 4.47
N GLY A 151 37.77 -6.20 5.77
CA GLY A 151 37.12 -7.22 6.61
C GLY A 151 35.59 -7.19 6.56
N TRP A 152 34.98 -8.22 7.14
CA TRP A 152 33.55 -8.56 7.21
C TRP A 152 32.54 -7.44 7.57
N ARG A 153 32.99 -6.28 8.06
CA ARG A 153 32.13 -5.11 8.35
C ARG A 153 31.77 -4.26 7.11
N SER A 154 32.33 -4.55 5.94
CA SER A 154 32.11 -3.82 4.68
C SER A 154 31.02 -4.40 3.77
N TRP A 155 30.32 -5.45 4.24
CA TRP A 155 29.26 -6.16 3.52
C TRP A 155 27.97 -5.37 3.16
N PRO A 156 27.60 -4.21 3.77
CA PRO A 156 26.39 -3.48 3.38
C PRO A 156 26.39 -2.99 1.91
N ASN A 157 27.56 -2.86 1.29
CA ASN A 157 27.69 -2.37 -0.08
C ASN A 157 27.45 -3.46 -1.15
N LEU A 158 27.46 -4.75 -0.77
CA LEU A 158 27.28 -5.86 -1.71
C LEU A 158 25.81 -6.07 -2.09
N LEU A 159 24.85 -5.73 -1.22
CA LEU A 159 23.42 -5.80 -1.54
C LEU A 159 23.03 -4.78 -2.64
N GLY A 160 23.63 -3.59 -2.66
CA GLY A 160 23.46 -2.63 -3.75
C GLY A 160 24.10 -3.06 -5.08
N LEU A 161 25.17 -3.84 -5.00
CA LEU A 161 25.87 -4.43 -6.15
C LEU A 161 25.19 -5.69 -6.69
N ILE A 162 24.49 -6.46 -5.85
CA ILE A 162 23.81 -7.70 -6.26
C ILE A 162 22.42 -7.43 -6.84
N VAL A 163 21.72 -6.37 -6.40
CA VAL A 163 20.29 -6.16 -6.71
C VAL A 163 20.03 -5.30 -7.97
N GLY A 164 21.03 -4.65 -8.58
CA GLY A 164 20.77 -3.94 -9.85
C GLY A 164 21.92 -3.16 -10.48
N GLY A 165 23.01 -2.87 -9.75
CA GLY A 165 24.10 -2.02 -10.24
C GLY A 165 24.78 -2.50 -11.54
N PRO A 166 25.23 -3.77 -11.63
CA PRO A 166 25.97 -4.27 -12.80
C PRO A 166 25.10 -4.43 -14.04
N ALA A 167 23.83 -4.86 -13.89
CA ALA A 167 22.91 -5.04 -15.00
C ALA A 167 22.45 -3.70 -15.58
N LEU A 168 22.16 -2.71 -14.73
CA LEU A 168 21.83 -1.34 -15.16
C LEU A 168 23.05 -0.61 -15.76
N ALA A 169 24.25 -0.83 -15.21
CA ALA A 169 25.49 -0.29 -15.78
C ALA A 169 25.80 -0.92 -17.15
N ALA A 170 25.67 -2.24 -17.29
CA ALA A 170 25.85 -2.93 -18.57
C ALA A 170 24.80 -2.48 -19.62
N LEU A 171 23.55 -2.27 -19.19
CA LEU A 171 22.48 -1.73 -20.02
C LEU A 171 22.78 -0.29 -20.49
N ALA A 172 23.22 0.58 -19.58
CA ALA A 172 23.61 1.95 -19.90
C ALA A 172 24.81 1.99 -20.87
N ILE A 173 25.79 1.10 -20.71
CA ILE A 173 26.93 0.95 -21.62
C ILE A 173 26.48 0.46 -23.01
N GLN A 174 25.54 -0.49 -23.08
CA GLN A 174 24.99 -1.00 -24.34
C GLN A 174 24.15 0.06 -25.08
N ILE A 175 23.33 0.83 -24.36
CA ILE A 175 22.55 1.96 -24.92
C ILE A 175 23.48 3.07 -25.44
N ALA A 176 24.54 3.40 -24.68
CA ALA A 176 25.55 4.36 -25.10
C ALA A 176 26.32 3.90 -26.35
N ARG A 177 26.61 2.59 -26.49
CA ARG A 177 27.22 2.00 -27.68
C ARG A 177 26.26 1.96 -28.88
N ALA A 178 24.98 1.66 -28.66
CA ALA A 178 23.96 1.66 -29.72
C ALA A 178 23.74 3.05 -30.32
N ARG A 179 23.75 4.12 -29.49
CA ARG A 179 23.72 5.52 -29.95
C ARG A 179 24.93 5.89 -30.81
N ARG A 180 26.11 5.33 -30.53
CA ARG A 180 27.36 5.66 -31.25
C ARG A 180 27.46 4.98 -32.62
N ASN A 181 26.86 3.80 -32.80
CA ASN A 181 27.09 2.95 -33.98
C ASN A 181 25.90 2.83 -34.95
N ARG A 182 24.80 3.61 -34.79
CA ARG A 182 23.59 3.53 -35.65
C ARG A 182 23.08 2.09 -35.88
N LEU A 183 23.27 1.19 -34.92
CA LEU A 183 22.80 -0.19 -35.01
C LEU A 183 21.27 -0.22 -34.88
N ARG A 184 20.62 -1.04 -35.71
CA ARG A 184 19.16 -1.22 -35.67
C ARG A 184 18.72 -1.64 -34.27
N TRP A 185 17.81 -0.84 -33.69
CA TRP A 185 17.26 -0.95 -32.33
C TRP A 185 16.84 -2.36 -31.89
N GLY A 186 16.52 -3.26 -32.82
CA GLY A 186 16.23 -4.66 -32.53
C GLY A 186 17.38 -5.43 -31.85
N ALA A 187 18.64 -5.07 -32.09
CA ALA A 187 19.78 -5.74 -31.46
C ALA A 187 19.93 -5.39 -29.96
N ALA A 188 19.60 -4.17 -29.57
CA ALA A 188 19.63 -3.74 -28.16
C ALA A 188 18.47 -4.38 -27.37
N VAL A 189 17.27 -4.44 -27.96
CA VAL A 189 16.11 -5.13 -27.37
C VAL A 189 16.38 -6.63 -27.25
N ALA A 190 16.96 -7.26 -28.28
CA ALA A 190 17.37 -8.66 -28.22
C ALA A 190 18.45 -8.90 -27.15
N ALA A 191 19.43 -8.02 -27.00
CA ALA A 191 20.46 -8.14 -25.96
C ALA A 191 19.89 -8.00 -24.54
N VAL A 192 18.87 -7.15 -24.34
CA VAL A 192 18.12 -7.05 -23.07
C VAL A 192 17.36 -8.34 -22.82
N LEU A 193 16.57 -8.82 -23.78
CA LEU A 193 15.79 -10.05 -23.62
C LEU A 193 16.68 -11.28 -23.40
N VAL A 194 17.80 -11.38 -24.11
CA VAL A 194 18.78 -12.47 -23.97
C VAL A 194 19.55 -12.36 -22.65
N GLY A 195 20.00 -11.17 -22.25
CA GLY A 195 20.64 -10.96 -20.94
C GLY A 195 19.69 -11.28 -19.78
N THR A 196 18.41 -10.96 -19.94
CA THR A 196 17.34 -11.28 -18.97
C THR A 196 17.06 -12.77 -18.95
N ALA A 197 17.01 -13.44 -20.10
CA ALA A 197 16.80 -14.89 -20.21
C ALA A 197 18.00 -15.69 -19.65
N VAL A 198 19.22 -15.22 -19.86
CA VAL A 198 20.45 -15.85 -19.31
C VAL A 198 20.54 -15.64 -17.80
N ALA A 199 20.20 -14.46 -17.28
CA ALA A 199 20.12 -14.21 -15.84
C ALA A 199 19.02 -15.07 -15.18
N SER A 200 17.88 -15.24 -15.84
CA SER A 200 16.77 -16.09 -15.38
C SER A 200 17.10 -17.59 -15.43
N GLY A 201 17.79 -18.02 -16.49
CA GLY A 201 18.23 -19.40 -16.68
C GLY A 201 19.37 -19.81 -15.74
N ALA A 202 20.33 -18.93 -15.48
CA ALA A 202 21.37 -19.13 -14.47
C ALA A 202 20.81 -19.18 -13.06
N LEU A 203 19.75 -18.39 -12.77
CA LEU A 203 19.00 -18.47 -11.51
C LEU A 203 18.26 -19.81 -11.40
N GLY A 204 17.65 -20.29 -12.48
CA GLY A 204 17.02 -21.62 -12.57
C GLY A 204 18.01 -22.77 -12.31
N TRP A 205 19.25 -22.63 -12.77
CA TRP A 205 20.32 -23.61 -12.56
C TRP A 205 20.87 -23.58 -11.13
N LEU A 206 21.00 -22.39 -10.53
CA LEU A 206 21.32 -22.22 -9.10
C LEU A 206 20.21 -22.71 -8.16
N LEU A 207 18.94 -22.57 -8.56
CA LEU A 207 17.76 -23.10 -7.86
C LEU A 207 17.69 -24.64 -7.85
N TYR A 208 18.34 -25.29 -8.80
CA TYR A 208 18.41 -26.76 -8.90
C TYR A 208 19.53 -27.36 -8.03
N ILE A 209 20.63 -26.63 -7.82
CA ILE A 209 21.82 -27.11 -7.08
C ILE A 209 21.71 -26.82 -5.56
N ALA A 210 20.99 -25.78 -5.15
CA ALA A 210 20.87 -25.40 -3.74
C ALA A 210 19.83 -26.22 -2.96
N GLY A 211 20.11 -27.51 -2.79
CA GLY A 211 19.47 -28.34 -1.76
C GLY A 211 19.79 -27.79 -0.36
N ALA A 212 18.74 -27.46 0.40
CA ALA A 212 18.73 -27.11 1.83
C ALA A 212 19.29 -25.72 2.26
N ALA A 213 18.47 -24.67 2.15
CA ALA A 213 18.37 -23.59 3.17
C ALA A 213 17.13 -22.71 2.92
N ALA A 214 16.08 -22.87 3.74
CA ALA A 214 14.79 -22.20 3.56
C ALA A 214 14.84 -20.65 3.71
N VAL A 215 15.84 -20.12 4.41
CA VAL A 215 16.06 -18.67 4.57
C VAL A 215 16.66 -18.06 3.30
N VAL A 216 17.58 -18.79 2.64
CA VAL A 216 18.16 -18.41 1.35
C VAL A 216 17.10 -18.50 0.26
N ALA A 217 16.22 -19.50 0.27
CA ALA A 217 15.10 -19.59 -0.66
C ALA A 217 14.11 -18.41 -0.56
N LEU A 218 13.87 -17.85 0.64
CA LEU A 218 12.99 -16.69 0.80
C LEU A 218 13.66 -15.38 0.35
N VAL A 219 14.94 -15.17 0.69
CA VAL A 219 15.73 -14.04 0.18
C VAL A 219 15.88 -14.13 -1.34
N LEU A 220 16.08 -15.33 -1.89
CA LEU A 220 16.14 -15.60 -3.33
C LEU A 220 14.77 -15.70 -4.02
N LEU A 221 13.65 -15.70 -3.28
CA LEU A 221 12.29 -15.49 -3.82
C LEU A 221 11.96 -14.00 -3.85
N LEU A 222 12.45 -13.22 -2.88
CA LEU A 222 12.34 -11.77 -2.87
C LEU A 222 13.19 -11.13 -3.97
N VAL A 223 14.39 -11.66 -4.27
CA VAL A 223 15.28 -11.11 -5.31
C VAL A 223 14.64 -11.09 -6.71
N PRO A 224 14.05 -12.17 -7.28
CA PRO A 224 13.36 -12.11 -8.56
C PRO A 224 12.09 -11.25 -8.54
N VAL A 225 11.33 -11.28 -7.43
CA VAL A 225 10.08 -10.50 -7.27
C VAL A 225 10.36 -9.00 -7.20
N ILE A 226 11.53 -8.61 -6.69
CA ILE A 226 11.99 -7.22 -6.60
C ILE A 226 12.81 -6.82 -7.83
N ALA A 227 13.78 -7.64 -8.25
CA ALA A 227 14.77 -7.32 -9.28
C ALA A 227 14.25 -7.47 -10.72
N LEU A 228 13.39 -8.44 -11.03
CA LEU A 228 12.88 -8.63 -12.39
C LEU A 228 11.94 -7.48 -12.81
N PRO A 229 11.03 -7.00 -11.93
CA PRO A 229 10.25 -5.82 -12.25
C PRO A 229 11.07 -4.55 -12.25
N LEU A 230 12.05 -4.38 -11.34
CA LEU A 230 12.96 -3.24 -11.37
C LEU A 230 13.82 -3.19 -12.64
N THR A 231 14.13 -4.32 -13.26
CA THR A 231 14.88 -4.38 -14.52
C THR A 231 13.98 -4.25 -15.76
N VAL A 232 12.78 -4.83 -15.77
CA VAL A 232 11.81 -4.68 -16.87
C VAL A 232 11.13 -3.31 -16.86
N LEU A 233 10.68 -2.80 -15.70
CA LEU A 233 10.19 -1.43 -15.54
C LEU A 233 11.32 -0.41 -15.58
N GLY A 234 12.52 -0.78 -15.10
CA GLY A 234 13.72 0.02 -15.33
C GLY A 234 13.98 0.17 -16.82
N GLY A 235 13.90 -0.91 -17.60
CA GLY A 235 14.06 -0.91 -19.06
C GLY A 235 12.94 -0.19 -19.82
N LEU A 236 11.67 -0.40 -19.47
CA LEU A 236 10.52 0.27 -20.09
C LEU A 236 10.42 1.74 -19.67
N GLY A 237 10.74 2.05 -18.41
CA GLY A 237 10.87 3.41 -17.88
C GLY A 237 12.06 4.13 -18.50
N LEU A 238 13.20 3.45 -18.71
CA LEU A 238 14.33 3.94 -19.49
C LEU A 238 13.97 4.21 -20.95
N LEU A 239 13.18 3.32 -21.57
CA LEU A 239 12.67 3.49 -22.94
C LEU A 239 11.67 4.66 -23.06
N ALA A 240 10.80 4.85 -22.06
CA ALA A 240 9.90 5.99 -21.98
C ALA A 240 10.68 7.30 -21.76
N LEU A 241 11.64 7.31 -20.84
CA LEU A 241 12.55 8.44 -20.58
C LEU A 241 13.44 8.76 -21.80
N ALA A 242 13.83 7.75 -22.58
CA ALA A 242 14.66 7.94 -23.78
C ALA A 242 13.90 8.51 -24.98
N ASN A 243 12.56 8.46 -24.97
CA ASN A 243 11.68 8.99 -26.02
C ASN A 243 11.07 10.35 -25.68
N LEU A 244 11.33 10.90 -24.49
CA LEU A 244 10.90 12.24 -24.13
C LEU A 244 11.83 13.29 -24.76
N PRO A 245 11.30 14.39 -25.31
CA PRO A 245 12.12 15.48 -25.83
C PRO A 245 13.05 15.98 -24.72
N THR A 246 14.32 16.18 -25.05
CA THR A 246 15.33 16.72 -24.15
C THR A 246 14.94 18.13 -23.73
N GLN A 247 14.22 18.26 -22.62
CA GLN A 247 13.96 19.53 -21.97
C GLN A 247 15.29 20.10 -21.45
N GLN A 248 15.55 21.38 -21.70
CA GLN A 248 16.75 22.10 -21.25
C GLN A 248 16.75 22.42 -19.74
N HIS A 249 15.71 22.01 -19.01
CA HIS A 249 15.54 22.21 -17.58
C HIS A 249 16.02 20.98 -16.77
N PRO A 250 16.44 21.15 -15.50
CA PRO A 250 16.84 20.04 -14.64
C PRO A 250 15.74 18.95 -14.65
N PRO A 251 16.10 17.66 -14.61
CA PRO A 251 15.14 16.60 -14.86
C PRO A 251 14.01 16.63 -13.84
N VAL A 252 12.82 16.98 -14.31
CA VAL A 252 11.57 16.92 -13.54
C VAL A 252 11.39 15.47 -13.10
N MET A 253 11.29 15.26 -11.79
CA MET A 253 11.05 13.94 -11.23
C MET A 253 9.71 13.42 -11.72
N GLN A 254 9.71 12.22 -12.30
CA GLN A 254 8.51 11.49 -12.70
C GLN A 254 8.08 10.49 -11.60
N PRO A 255 7.01 10.76 -10.85
CA PRO A 255 6.43 9.85 -9.85
C PRO A 255 5.91 8.55 -10.46
N TRP A 256 5.79 8.48 -11.79
CA TRP A 256 5.31 7.33 -12.54
C TRP A 256 5.97 6.01 -12.12
N LEU A 257 7.32 5.99 -12.03
CA LEU A 257 8.04 4.78 -11.66
C LEU A 257 7.71 4.34 -10.23
N PHE A 258 7.56 5.30 -9.32
CA PHE A 258 7.21 5.03 -7.93
C PHE A 258 5.79 4.48 -7.79
N HIS A 259 4.84 5.02 -8.57
CA HIS A 259 3.48 4.50 -8.63
C HIS A 259 3.44 3.06 -9.19
N TRP A 260 4.22 2.76 -10.22
CA TRP A 260 4.23 1.41 -10.81
C TRP A 260 4.80 0.33 -9.90
N LEU A 261 5.64 0.68 -8.93
CA LEU A 261 6.04 -0.27 -7.89
C LEU A 261 4.84 -0.72 -7.06
N ASN A 262 3.89 0.18 -6.79
CA ASN A 262 2.69 -0.18 -6.05
C ASN A 262 1.78 -1.11 -6.85
N VAL A 263 1.56 -0.80 -8.13
CA VAL A 263 0.82 -1.66 -9.08
C VAL A 263 1.44 -3.06 -9.15
N LEU A 264 2.76 -3.12 -9.23
CA LEU A 264 3.51 -4.38 -9.27
C LEU A 264 3.38 -5.17 -7.97
N PHE A 265 3.64 -4.55 -6.81
CA PHE A 265 3.52 -5.24 -5.53
C PHE A 265 2.08 -5.68 -5.28
N HIS A 266 1.10 -4.92 -5.73
CA HIS A 266 -0.30 -5.30 -5.67
C HIS A 266 -0.62 -6.54 -6.54
N ALA A 267 -0.10 -6.58 -7.77
CA ALA A 267 -0.18 -7.76 -8.63
C ALA A 267 0.54 -8.98 -8.01
N ALA A 268 1.71 -8.78 -7.40
CA ALA A 268 2.47 -9.83 -6.72
C ALA A 268 1.69 -10.38 -5.52
N ASN A 269 1.01 -9.54 -4.74
CA ASN A 269 0.11 -9.97 -3.69
C ASN A 269 -1.02 -10.87 -4.24
N GLY A 270 -1.69 -10.44 -5.31
CA GLY A 270 -2.70 -11.24 -5.99
C GLY A 270 -2.16 -12.60 -6.46
N ALA A 271 -0.98 -12.61 -7.07
CA ALA A 271 -0.33 -13.82 -7.55
C ALA A 271 0.07 -14.78 -6.41
N VAL A 272 0.57 -14.25 -5.30
CA VAL A 272 0.84 -15.06 -4.09
C VAL A 272 -0.45 -15.63 -3.53
N LEU A 273 -1.55 -14.88 -3.49
CA LEU A 273 -2.85 -15.39 -3.05
C LEU A 273 -3.38 -16.52 -3.93
N VAL A 274 -3.24 -16.41 -5.26
CA VAL A 274 -3.52 -17.53 -6.19
C VAL A 274 -2.67 -18.75 -5.82
N CYS A 275 -1.36 -18.58 -5.60
CA CYS A 275 -0.45 -19.67 -5.20
C CYS A 275 -0.79 -20.29 -3.83
N VAL A 276 -1.24 -19.48 -2.87
CA VAL A 276 -1.68 -19.91 -1.53
C VAL A 276 -2.93 -20.78 -1.67
N VAL A 277 -3.97 -20.25 -2.30
CA VAL A 277 -5.27 -20.93 -2.42
C VAL A 277 -5.16 -22.18 -3.30
N HIS A 278 -4.45 -22.11 -4.42
CA HIS A 278 -4.16 -23.29 -5.24
C HIS A 278 -3.33 -24.31 -4.46
N GLY A 279 -2.33 -23.85 -3.72
CA GLY A 279 -1.47 -24.69 -2.89
C GLY A 279 -2.22 -25.50 -1.84
N PHE A 280 -3.19 -24.89 -1.20
CA PHE A 280 -4.00 -25.51 -0.15
C PHE A 280 -5.08 -26.39 -0.74
N THR A 281 -5.87 -25.85 -1.68
CA THR A 281 -7.11 -26.51 -2.13
C THR A 281 -6.93 -27.37 -3.37
N ARG A 282 -5.89 -27.10 -4.18
CA ARG A 282 -5.71 -27.63 -5.54
C ARG A 282 -6.84 -27.27 -6.51
N ARG A 283 -7.68 -26.29 -6.17
CA ARG A 283 -8.80 -25.82 -6.99
C ARG A 283 -8.39 -24.58 -7.77
N ARG A 284 -8.19 -24.72 -9.08
CA ARG A 284 -7.72 -23.63 -9.98
C ARG A 284 -8.70 -22.45 -10.02
N GLY A 285 -9.98 -22.71 -10.31
CA GLY A 285 -11.00 -21.65 -10.40
C GLY A 285 -11.13 -20.83 -9.12
N LEU A 286 -11.13 -21.50 -7.96
CA LEU A 286 -11.16 -20.84 -6.65
C LEU A 286 -9.91 -19.98 -6.42
N ALA A 287 -8.73 -20.46 -6.79
CA ALA A 287 -7.49 -19.72 -6.65
C ALA A 287 -7.45 -18.46 -7.53
N TRP A 288 -7.79 -18.58 -8.81
CA TRP A 288 -7.89 -17.45 -9.72
C TRP A 288 -8.93 -16.43 -9.27
N LEU A 289 -10.08 -16.90 -8.79
CA LEU A 289 -11.13 -16.04 -8.26
C LEU A 289 -10.66 -15.26 -7.02
N THR A 290 -9.95 -15.90 -6.08
CA THR A 290 -9.37 -15.18 -4.93
C THR A 290 -8.42 -14.07 -5.38
N GLY A 291 -7.50 -14.38 -6.29
CA GLY A 291 -6.57 -13.39 -6.85
C GLY A 291 -7.32 -12.24 -7.53
N ALA A 292 -8.29 -12.54 -8.39
CA ALA A 292 -9.11 -11.57 -9.11
C ALA A 292 -9.91 -10.68 -8.16
N VAL A 293 -10.61 -11.24 -7.16
CA VAL A 293 -11.35 -10.45 -6.16
C VAL A 293 -10.40 -9.50 -5.41
N PHE A 294 -9.21 -9.97 -5.04
CA PHE A 294 -8.21 -9.12 -4.37
C PHE A 294 -7.75 -7.97 -5.28
N VAL A 295 -7.27 -8.27 -6.50
CA VAL A 295 -6.69 -7.24 -7.39
C VAL A 295 -7.72 -6.34 -8.07
N THR A 296 -9.01 -6.66 -8.02
CA THR A 296 -10.06 -5.78 -8.54
C THR A 296 -10.69 -4.91 -7.47
N SER A 297 -10.40 -5.15 -6.18
CA SER A 297 -11.05 -4.48 -5.07
C SER A 297 -10.81 -2.97 -5.09
N ALA A 298 -11.85 -2.20 -5.43
CA ALA A 298 -11.72 -0.75 -5.65
C ALA A 298 -11.30 0.04 -4.39
N VAL A 299 -11.66 -0.43 -3.19
CA VAL A 299 -11.25 0.20 -1.93
C VAL A 299 -9.72 0.20 -1.73
N LEU A 300 -8.96 -0.55 -2.54
CA LEU A 300 -7.51 -0.55 -2.51
C LEU A 300 -6.88 0.54 -3.38
N THR A 301 -7.69 1.31 -4.11
CA THR A 301 -7.18 2.30 -5.08
C THR A 301 -6.25 3.32 -4.43
N GLU A 302 -6.57 3.85 -3.25
CA GLU A 302 -5.66 4.78 -2.54
C GLU A 302 -4.26 4.16 -2.33
N ALA A 303 -4.20 2.89 -1.90
CA ALA A 303 -2.95 2.20 -1.61
C ALA A 303 -2.15 1.80 -2.87
N VAL A 304 -2.84 1.54 -3.98
CA VAL A 304 -2.20 1.07 -5.23
C VAL A 304 -1.88 2.24 -6.16
N SER A 305 -2.82 3.17 -6.31
CA SER A 305 -2.64 4.36 -7.12
C SER A 305 -1.73 5.35 -6.40
N GLY A 306 -1.96 5.71 -5.14
CA GLY A 306 -1.08 6.62 -4.37
C GLY A 306 0.29 6.01 -4.05
N VAL A 307 1.39 6.73 -4.29
CA VAL A 307 2.76 6.20 -4.08
C VAL A 307 3.02 5.86 -2.61
N VAL A 308 2.49 6.66 -1.70
CA VAL A 308 2.60 6.45 -0.24
C VAL A 308 2.07 5.08 0.20
N GLY A 309 1.15 4.49 -0.56
CA GLY A 309 0.65 3.13 -0.33
C GLY A 309 1.67 2.01 -0.53
N ILE A 310 2.93 2.32 -0.89
CA ILE A 310 4.01 1.33 -1.01
C ILE A 310 4.17 0.52 0.29
N ALA A 311 3.98 1.17 1.44
CA ALA A 311 4.05 0.54 2.75
C ALA A 311 2.97 -0.54 2.88
N ASP A 312 1.75 -0.25 2.43
CA ASP A 312 0.59 -1.14 2.53
C ASP A 312 0.76 -2.34 1.59
N VAL A 313 1.17 -2.14 0.33
CA VAL A 313 1.40 -3.24 -0.62
C VAL A 313 2.57 -4.15 -0.23
N MET A 314 3.66 -3.59 0.32
CA MET A 314 4.79 -4.39 0.82
C MET A 314 4.43 -5.10 2.14
N GLY A 315 3.74 -4.42 3.04
CA GLY A 315 3.22 -5.02 4.28
C GLY A 315 2.29 -6.20 3.99
N GLY A 316 1.36 -6.04 3.05
CA GLY A 316 0.47 -7.09 2.59
C GLY A 316 1.22 -8.25 1.92
N LEU A 317 2.32 -7.98 1.21
CA LEU A 317 3.16 -9.03 0.63
C LEU A 317 3.77 -9.89 1.74
N GLY A 318 4.25 -9.28 2.82
CA GLY A 318 4.69 -10.01 4.01
C GLY A 318 3.60 -10.93 4.57
N ALA A 319 2.35 -10.45 4.66
CA ALA A 319 1.23 -11.27 5.13
C ALA A 319 0.88 -12.42 4.18
N CYS A 320 0.83 -12.17 2.88
CA CYS A 320 0.59 -13.20 1.85
C CYS A 320 1.69 -14.26 1.83
N LEU A 321 2.95 -13.85 1.97
CA LEU A 321 4.11 -14.76 2.07
C LEU A 321 4.07 -15.59 3.36
N ALA A 322 3.63 -15.02 4.48
CA ALA A 322 3.45 -15.75 5.73
C ALA A 322 2.37 -16.85 5.60
N LEU A 323 1.28 -16.57 4.87
CA LEU A 323 0.29 -17.61 4.50
C LEU A 323 0.91 -18.67 3.58
N LEU A 324 1.69 -18.27 2.58
CA LEU A 324 2.36 -19.22 1.67
C LEU A 324 3.34 -20.13 2.42
N ALA A 325 4.05 -19.61 3.42
CA ALA A 325 4.99 -20.36 4.25
C ALA A 325 4.35 -21.54 4.99
N LEU A 326 3.03 -21.54 5.21
CA LEU A 326 2.32 -22.65 5.86
C LEU A 326 2.36 -23.97 5.06
N ARG A 327 2.73 -23.90 3.77
CA ARG A 327 2.98 -25.09 2.93
C ARG A 327 4.28 -25.82 3.27
N LEU A 328 5.20 -25.15 3.96
CA LEU A 328 6.52 -25.70 4.25
C LEU A 328 6.48 -26.81 5.32
N PRO A 329 7.51 -27.68 5.35
CA PRO A 329 7.67 -28.65 6.43
C PRO A 329 7.87 -27.93 7.78
N MET A 330 7.54 -28.61 8.88
CA MET A 330 7.51 -28.01 10.23
C MET A 330 8.83 -27.37 10.67
N TRP A 331 9.97 -27.90 10.21
CA TRP A 331 11.28 -27.34 10.57
C TRP A 331 11.58 -26.02 9.83
N ALA A 332 11.04 -25.81 8.63
CA ALA A 332 11.31 -24.63 7.81
C ALA A 332 10.24 -23.54 7.95
N MET A 333 8.99 -23.96 8.14
CA MET A 333 7.83 -23.08 8.24
C MET A 333 7.98 -21.93 9.25
N PRO A 334 8.40 -22.13 10.51
CA PRO A 334 8.49 -21.03 11.48
C PRO A 334 9.51 -19.96 11.08
N PHE A 335 10.63 -20.33 10.44
CA PHE A 335 11.63 -19.37 9.95
C PHE A 335 11.13 -18.58 8.75
N ALA A 336 10.39 -19.22 7.85
CA ALA A 336 9.78 -18.53 6.71
C ALA A 336 8.65 -17.58 7.16
N VAL A 337 7.82 -17.99 8.12
CA VAL A 337 6.82 -17.12 8.76
C VAL A 337 7.52 -15.93 9.44
N PHE A 338 8.56 -16.19 10.23
CA PHE A 338 9.35 -15.15 10.88
C PHE A 338 9.87 -14.12 9.87
N ALA A 339 10.54 -14.56 8.81
CA ALA A 339 11.14 -13.65 7.84
C ALA A 339 10.08 -12.88 7.02
N ALA A 340 8.95 -13.50 6.68
CA ALA A 340 7.84 -12.83 6.00
C ALA A 340 7.17 -11.77 6.89
N VAL A 341 7.00 -12.05 8.19
CA VAL A 341 6.42 -11.10 9.15
C VAL A 341 7.41 -9.98 9.49
N VAL A 342 8.72 -10.25 9.57
CA VAL A 342 9.77 -9.21 9.69
C VAL A 342 9.69 -8.25 8.50
N PHE A 343 9.66 -8.78 7.27
CA PHE A 343 9.50 -7.96 6.07
C PHE A 343 8.20 -7.13 6.11
N GLY A 344 7.10 -7.74 6.54
CA GLY A 344 5.82 -7.05 6.72
C GLY A 344 5.91 -5.90 7.73
N LEU A 345 6.42 -6.16 8.95
CA LEU A 345 6.45 -5.18 10.05
C LEU A 345 7.39 -3.99 9.77
N PHE A 346 8.53 -4.22 9.12
CA PHE A 346 9.42 -3.14 8.70
C PHE A 346 8.93 -2.39 7.44
N SER A 347 7.88 -2.88 6.79
CA SER A 347 7.17 -2.17 5.72
C SER A 347 5.96 -1.39 6.24
N LYS A 348 5.16 -2.02 7.10
CA LYS A 348 3.97 -1.46 7.73
C LYS A 348 3.69 -2.13 9.07
N GLU A 349 3.46 -1.32 10.10
CA GLU A 349 3.08 -1.76 11.43
C GLU A 349 1.83 -2.66 11.45
N SER A 350 0.91 -2.48 10.50
CA SER A 350 -0.29 -3.29 10.29
C SER A 350 0.00 -4.79 10.13
N ALA A 351 1.22 -5.19 9.73
CA ALA A 351 1.61 -6.59 9.66
C ALA A 351 1.58 -7.31 11.04
N LEU A 352 1.39 -6.58 12.15
CA LEU A 352 1.16 -7.16 13.48
C LEU A 352 -0.07 -8.10 13.50
N VAL A 353 -1.01 -7.93 12.58
CA VAL A 353 -2.22 -8.77 12.48
C VAL A 353 -1.87 -10.22 12.15
N CYS A 354 -0.70 -10.47 11.56
CA CYS A 354 -0.20 -11.81 11.25
C CYS A 354 0.05 -12.66 12.50
N ILE A 355 0.31 -12.05 13.67
CA ILE A 355 0.64 -12.76 14.91
C ILE A 355 -0.51 -13.70 15.33
N PRO A 356 -1.77 -13.24 15.43
CA PRO A 356 -2.90 -14.14 15.68
C PRO A 356 -3.39 -14.87 14.41
N LEU A 357 -3.34 -14.24 13.24
CA LEU A 357 -4.01 -14.76 12.04
C LEU A 357 -3.25 -15.90 11.33
N VAL A 358 -1.92 -15.85 11.29
CA VAL A 358 -1.12 -16.90 10.64
C VAL A 358 -1.19 -18.23 11.41
N PRO A 359 -1.11 -18.27 12.75
CA PRO A 359 -1.36 -19.48 13.53
C PRO A 359 -2.78 -20.03 13.37
N PHE A 360 -3.79 -19.15 13.33
CA PHE A 360 -5.18 -19.56 13.10
C PHE A 360 -5.33 -20.25 11.73
N ALA A 361 -4.76 -19.65 10.68
CA ALA A 361 -4.71 -20.25 9.34
C ALA A 361 -3.92 -21.57 9.33
N ALA A 362 -2.80 -21.67 10.06
CA ALA A 362 -2.01 -22.89 10.16
C ALA A 362 -2.79 -24.05 10.77
N ILE A 363 -3.60 -23.79 11.81
CA ILE A 363 -4.44 -24.80 12.46
C ILE A 363 -5.51 -25.32 11.50
N LEU A 364 -6.17 -24.42 10.76
CA LEU A 364 -7.26 -24.79 9.86
C LEU A 364 -6.79 -25.44 8.55
N PHE A 365 -5.69 -24.96 7.96
CA PHE A 365 -5.21 -25.45 6.67
C PHE A 365 -4.24 -26.63 6.76
N ALA A 366 -3.74 -27.00 7.95
CA ALA A 366 -2.85 -28.14 8.12
C ALA A 366 -3.34 -29.46 7.46
N PRO A 367 -4.64 -29.83 7.51
CA PRO A 367 -5.13 -31.03 6.81
C PRO A 367 -5.05 -30.92 5.28
N LEU A 368 -5.19 -29.71 4.73
CA LEU A 368 -5.09 -29.46 3.31
C LEU A 368 -3.62 -29.53 2.85
N THR A 369 -2.70 -28.91 3.58
CA THR A 369 -1.29 -28.85 3.19
C THR A 369 -0.51 -30.12 3.55
N HIS A 370 -0.83 -30.75 4.68
CA HIS A 370 -0.05 -31.85 5.28
C HIS A 370 -0.94 -33.04 5.67
N GLY A 371 -1.65 -33.62 4.70
CA GLY A 371 -2.73 -34.59 4.96
C GLY A 371 -2.36 -35.86 5.74
N ARG A 372 -1.13 -36.38 5.62
CA ARG A 372 -0.71 -37.60 6.37
C ARG A 372 -0.57 -37.34 7.87
N ARG A 373 0.11 -36.26 8.23
CA ARG A 373 0.36 -35.84 9.62
C ARG A 373 0.12 -34.33 9.75
N PRO A 374 -1.15 -33.91 9.87
CA PRO A 374 -1.47 -32.48 9.92
C PRO A 374 -0.80 -31.77 11.10
N LEU A 375 -0.76 -32.41 12.29
CA LEU A 375 -0.16 -31.86 13.51
C LEU A 375 -0.54 -30.39 13.74
N ARG A 376 -1.84 -30.08 13.57
CA ARG A 376 -2.35 -28.71 13.43
C ARG A 376 -1.96 -27.78 14.58
N TRP A 377 -1.99 -28.30 15.81
CA TRP A 377 -1.66 -27.53 17.00
C TRP A 377 -0.17 -27.23 17.09
N VAL A 378 0.68 -28.22 16.77
CA VAL A 378 2.14 -28.03 16.69
C VAL A 378 2.48 -27.01 15.62
N ARG A 379 1.85 -27.10 14.44
CA ARG A 379 2.04 -26.12 13.36
C ARG A 379 1.54 -24.73 13.73
N GLY A 380 0.38 -24.63 14.39
CA GLY A 380 -0.13 -23.38 14.93
C GLY A 380 0.85 -22.75 15.91
N LEU A 381 1.35 -23.53 16.86
CA LEU A 381 2.34 -23.08 17.85
C LEU A 381 3.65 -22.64 17.19
N LEU A 382 4.20 -23.41 16.26
CA LEU A 382 5.43 -23.04 15.54
C LEU A 382 5.24 -21.77 14.70
N ALA A 383 4.10 -21.62 14.03
CA ALA A 383 3.77 -20.40 13.30
C ALA A 383 3.67 -19.19 14.24
N LEU A 384 3.09 -19.38 15.43
CA LEU A 384 2.99 -18.35 16.46
C LEU A 384 4.38 -17.96 16.97
N VAL A 385 5.25 -18.93 17.26
CA VAL A 385 6.64 -18.67 17.66
C VAL A 385 7.37 -17.86 16.59
N GLY A 386 7.24 -18.23 15.31
CA GLY A 386 7.83 -17.47 14.20
C GLY A 386 7.30 -16.04 14.11
N ALA A 387 5.98 -15.85 14.15
CA ALA A 387 5.37 -14.53 14.03
C ALA A 387 5.61 -13.64 15.27
N ALA A 388 5.52 -14.20 16.47
CA ALA A 388 5.81 -13.49 17.72
C ALA A 388 7.29 -13.12 17.84
N GLY A 389 8.20 -14.02 17.43
CA GLY A 389 9.63 -13.72 17.35
C GLY A 389 9.91 -12.53 16.43
N ALA A 390 9.21 -12.44 15.29
CA ALA A 390 9.34 -11.31 14.38
C ALA A 390 8.85 -9.99 15.00
N LEU A 391 7.73 -10.01 15.74
CA LEU A 391 7.23 -8.85 16.48
C LEU A 391 8.23 -8.38 17.54
N VAL A 392 8.77 -9.31 18.34
CA VAL A 392 9.79 -9.01 19.34
C VAL A 392 10.99 -8.35 18.67
N LEU A 393 11.55 -8.97 17.62
CA LEU A 393 12.68 -8.41 16.90
C LEU A 393 12.39 -6.99 16.40
N TYR A 394 11.24 -6.79 15.74
CA TYR A 394 10.84 -5.48 15.22
C TYR A 394 10.76 -4.42 16.34
N VAL A 395 10.14 -4.73 17.48
CA VAL A 395 10.01 -3.78 18.60
C VAL A 395 11.37 -3.39 19.16
N TYR A 396 12.25 -4.36 19.42
CA TYR A 396 13.57 -4.10 19.99
C TYR A 396 14.49 -3.36 19.02
N LEU A 397 14.51 -3.75 17.75
CA LEU A 397 15.29 -3.04 16.73
C LEU A 397 14.75 -1.62 16.48
N ARG A 398 13.43 -1.43 16.48
CA ARG A 398 12.85 -0.09 16.38
C ARG A 398 13.25 0.77 17.58
N LYS A 399 13.15 0.27 18.81
CA LYS A 399 13.59 1.02 20.00
C LYS A 399 15.08 1.37 19.97
N LEU A 400 15.91 0.48 19.43
CA LEU A 400 17.35 0.69 19.29
C LEU A 400 17.70 1.71 18.21
N TRP A 401 17.08 1.61 17.03
CA TRP A 401 17.41 2.45 15.87
C TRP A 401 16.63 3.76 15.82
N PHE A 402 15.45 3.78 16.44
CA PHE A 402 14.49 4.87 16.40
C PHE A 402 13.87 5.09 17.79
N PRO A 403 14.63 5.67 18.75
CA PRO A 403 14.18 5.89 20.11
C PRO A 403 13.15 7.02 20.16
N ALA A 404 11.90 6.68 19.87
CA ALA A 404 10.78 7.62 19.90
C ALA A 404 10.38 7.98 21.35
N PRO A 405 9.92 9.22 21.59
CA PRO A 405 9.44 9.60 22.91
C PRO A 405 8.19 8.82 23.31
N MET A 406 8.11 8.42 24.57
CA MET A 406 6.93 7.73 25.12
C MET A 406 5.72 8.69 25.11
N PRO A 407 4.56 8.30 24.56
CA PRO A 407 3.32 9.09 24.66
C PRO A 407 2.94 9.39 26.12
N GLU A 408 2.43 10.59 26.39
CA GLU A 408 2.08 11.05 27.74
C GLU A 408 1.05 10.13 28.42
N GLU A 409 0.05 9.64 27.68
CA GLU A 409 -0.95 8.69 28.17
C GLU A 409 -0.35 7.39 28.75
N LEU A 410 0.82 6.99 28.27
CA LEU A 410 1.51 5.77 28.70
C LEU A 410 2.49 6.03 29.84
N ARG A 411 2.75 7.29 30.20
CA ARG A 411 3.57 7.66 31.36
C ARG A 411 2.76 7.68 32.65
N ALA A 412 1.46 7.97 32.56
CA ALA A 412 0.58 8.00 33.71
C ALA A 412 0.36 6.59 34.31
N PRO A 413 0.44 6.42 35.64
CA PRO A 413 0.13 5.15 36.28
C PRO A 413 -1.35 4.80 36.10
N LEU A 414 -1.64 3.51 35.97
CA LEU A 414 -3.02 3.03 35.92
C LEU A 414 -3.71 3.25 37.28
N PRO A 415 -5.05 3.46 37.30
CA PRO A 415 -5.82 3.47 38.54
C PRO A 415 -5.64 2.17 39.32
N GLU A 416 -5.69 2.22 40.66
CA GLU A 416 -5.58 1.02 41.52
C GLU A 416 -6.68 -0.02 41.22
N THR A 417 -7.82 0.43 40.69
CA THR A 417 -8.95 -0.42 40.28
C THR A 417 -8.77 -1.07 38.91
N ALA A 418 -7.62 -0.90 38.24
CA ALA A 418 -7.40 -1.41 36.90
C ALA A 418 -7.38 -2.95 36.89
N ASN A 419 -8.20 -3.55 36.03
CA ASN A 419 -8.25 -5.00 35.89
C ASN A 419 -7.03 -5.55 35.12
N LEU A 420 -6.84 -6.88 35.18
CA LEU A 420 -5.71 -7.55 34.52
C LEU A 420 -5.60 -7.25 33.01
N LEU A 421 -6.72 -7.11 32.31
CA LEU A 421 -6.73 -6.79 30.88
C LEU A 421 -6.23 -5.37 30.63
N GLN A 422 -6.67 -4.39 31.44
CA GLN A 422 -6.20 -3.02 31.38
C GLN A 422 -4.70 -2.92 31.68
N GLN A 423 -4.23 -3.66 32.70
CA GLN A 423 -2.81 -3.75 33.04
C GLN A 423 -1.98 -4.36 31.90
N ALA A 424 -2.42 -5.50 31.36
CA ALA A 424 -1.75 -6.16 30.24
C ALA A 424 -1.72 -5.28 28.98
N MET A 425 -2.81 -4.58 28.69
CA MET A 425 -2.89 -3.67 27.54
C MET A 425 -2.00 -2.45 27.72
N HIS A 426 -1.95 -1.85 28.91
CA HIS A 426 -1.05 -0.74 29.21
C HIS A 426 0.42 -1.18 29.08
N TRP A 427 0.79 -2.34 29.64
CA TRP A 427 2.13 -2.90 29.50
C TRP A 427 2.49 -3.16 28.04
N PHE A 428 1.58 -3.79 27.28
CA PHE A 428 1.80 -4.06 25.87
C PHE A 428 1.94 -2.76 25.07
N ARG A 429 1.09 -1.76 25.30
CA ARG A 429 1.19 -0.44 24.64
C ARG A 429 2.49 0.26 25.01
N GLY A 430 2.96 0.19 26.25
CA GLY A 430 4.26 0.72 26.66
C GLY A 430 5.44 -0.04 26.04
N TRP A 431 5.34 -1.36 25.92
CA TRP A 431 6.34 -2.18 25.24
C TRP A 431 6.39 -1.91 23.74
N PHE A 432 5.22 -1.79 23.09
CA PHE A 432 5.07 -1.57 21.65
C PHE A 432 5.00 -0.10 21.24
N HIS A 433 5.12 0.88 22.14
CA HIS A 433 4.82 2.29 21.83
C HIS A 433 5.56 2.82 20.58
N GLN A 434 4.90 3.74 19.89
CA GLN A 434 5.45 4.51 18.78
C GLN A 434 5.57 5.99 19.21
N ALA A 435 6.10 6.83 18.31
CA ALA A 435 6.08 8.27 18.51
C ALA A 435 4.64 8.77 18.74
N PRO A 436 4.45 9.84 19.53
CA PRO A 436 3.13 10.41 19.78
C PRO A 436 2.41 10.74 18.46
N LEU A 437 1.15 10.32 18.38
CA LEU A 437 0.32 10.56 17.21
C LEU A 437 -0.33 11.97 17.30
N PRO A 438 -0.37 12.74 16.20
CA PRO A 438 -1.10 14.00 16.16
C PRO A 438 -2.57 13.84 16.54
N ARG A 439 -3.10 14.84 17.23
CA ARG A 439 -4.53 14.94 17.58
C ARG A 439 -5.09 16.19 16.94
N ASP A 440 -5.74 15.99 15.82
CA ASP A 440 -6.42 17.06 15.09
C ASP A 440 -7.88 16.63 14.90
N PRO A 441 -8.86 17.31 15.54
CA PRO A 441 -10.26 16.96 15.41
C PRO A 441 -10.80 17.14 13.98
N LEU A 442 -10.11 17.91 13.12
CA LEU A 442 -10.47 18.00 11.71
C LEU A 442 -10.18 16.70 10.95
N ASN A 443 -9.04 16.05 11.21
CA ASN A 443 -8.65 14.79 10.59
C ASN A 443 -9.26 13.57 11.30
N ASN A 444 -9.46 13.66 12.62
CA ASN A 444 -10.17 12.65 13.39
C ASN A 444 -11.04 13.26 14.50
N PRO A 445 -12.34 13.52 14.25
CA PRO A 445 -13.22 14.12 15.24
C PRO A 445 -13.48 13.21 16.45
N LEU A 446 -13.13 11.92 16.40
CA LEU A 446 -13.21 11.04 17.57
C LEU A 446 -12.26 11.43 18.72
N VAL A 447 -11.35 12.38 18.48
CA VAL A 447 -10.58 13.08 19.53
C VAL A 447 -11.53 13.75 20.54
N ASP A 448 -12.64 14.31 20.06
CA ASP A 448 -13.59 15.07 20.88
C ASP A 448 -14.75 14.20 21.40
N ALA A 449 -14.63 12.87 21.28
CA ALA A 449 -15.66 11.97 21.78
C ALA A 449 -15.82 12.12 23.31
N PRO A 450 -17.06 12.27 23.84
CA PRO A 450 -17.29 12.50 25.27
C PRO A 450 -16.72 11.40 26.17
N ASP A 451 -16.79 10.15 25.70
CA ASP A 451 -16.22 9.00 26.39
C ASP A 451 -15.83 7.88 25.41
N PHE A 452 -15.25 6.80 25.95
CA PHE A 452 -14.82 5.63 25.18
C PHE A 452 -15.97 4.94 24.43
N ARG A 453 -17.22 5.01 24.91
CA ARG A 453 -18.38 4.40 24.26
C ARG A 453 -18.72 5.13 22.98
N PHE A 454 -18.74 6.47 23.00
CA PHE A 454 -18.97 7.29 21.80
C PHE A 454 -17.84 7.12 20.77
N ARG A 455 -16.58 7.07 21.23
CA ARG A 455 -15.44 6.75 20.36
C ARG A 455 -15.62 5.38 19.70
N THR A 456 -16.00 4.37 20.47
CA THR A 456 -16.21 3.00 19.99
C THR A 456 -17.39 2.92 19.03
N ALA A 457 -18.49 3.63 19.29
CA ALA A 457 -19.62 3.70 18.39
C ALA A 457 -19.22 4.31 17.03
N GLY A 458 -18.48 5.42 17.04
CA GLY A 458 -17.97 6.06 15.82
C GLY A 458 -17.02 5.14 15.03
N ALA A 459 -16.10 4.50 15.74
CA ALA A 459 -15.22 3.47 15.19
C ALA A 459 -15.97 2.32 14.49
N LEU A 460 -17.04 1.81 15.12
CA LEU A 460 -17.85 0.72 14.57
C LEU A 460 -18.66 1.15 13.36
N ARG A 461 -19.16 2.39 13.33
CA ARG A 461 -19.77 2.97 12.12
C ARG A 461 -18.79 3.06 10.97
N VAL A 462 -17.57 3.53 11.23
CA VAL A 462 -16.51 3.60 10.21
C VAL A 462 -16.18 2.20 9.69
N PHE A 463 -16.11 1.20 10.57
CA PHE A 463 -15.94 -0.20 10.16
C PHE A 463 -17.09 -0.68 9.26
N TRP A 464 -18.34 -0.40 9.64
CA TRP A 464 -19.52 -0.76 8.82
C TRP A 464 -19.46 -0.14 7.43
N ARG A 465 -19.22 1.18 7.35
CA ARG A 465 -19.13 1.89 6.07
C ARG A 465 -18.02 1.35 5.18
N GLY A 466 -16.87 1.00 5.78
CA GLY A 466 -15.79 0.36 5.03
C GLY A 466 -16.11 -1.06 4.57
N LEU A 467 -16.84 -1.86 5.37
CA LEU A 467 -17.31 -3.19 4.96
C LEU A 467 -18.26 -3.09 3.77
N VAL A 468 -19.15 -2.08 3.78
CA VAL A 468 -20.00 -1.75 2.64
C VAL A 468 -19.15 -1.38 1.43
N GLN A 469 -18.08 -0.58 1.58
CA GLN A 469 -17.20 -0.24 0.46
C GLN A 469 -16.41 -1.41 -0.12
N VAL A 470 -16.09 -2.45 0.67
CA VAL A 470 -15.46 -3.67 0.11
C VAL A 470 -16.38 -4.36 -0.90
N VAL A 471 -17.68 -4.38 -0.62
CA VAL A 471 -18.69 -5.08 -1.43
C VAL A 471 -19.30 -4.16 -2.50
N PHE A 472 -19.50 -2.89 -2.17
CA PHE A 472 -20.17 -1.89 -2.98
C PHE A 472 -19.46 -0.52 -2.86
N PRO A 473 -18.29 -0.33 -3.52
CA PRO A 473 -17.50 0.90 -3.50
C PRO A 473 -18.10 2.01 -4.38
N ARG A 474 -19.34 2.41 -4.06
CA ARG A 474 -20.04 3.47 -4.78
C ARG A 474 -19.34 4.81 -4.62
N GLU A 475 -18.96 5.16 -3.39
CA GLU A 475 -18.27 6.40 -3.07
C GLU A 475 -16.93 6.05 -2.43
N LEU A 476 -15.88 6.64 -2.98
CA LEU A 476 -14.50 6.52 -2.55
C LEU A 476 -13.91 7.93 -2.53
N SER A 477 -13.11 8.24 -1.52
CA SER A 477 -12.55 9.54 -1.22
C SER A 477 -11.11 9.38 -0.80
N GLY A 478 -10.23 10.28 -1.28
CA GLY A 478 -8.84 10.32 -0.85
C GLY A 478 -8.65 10.89 0.57
N ASP A 479 -9.67 11.54 1.13
CA ASP A 479 -9.66 12.09 2.48
C ASP A 479 -11.06 12.03 3.09
N TYR A 480 -11.20 11.41 4.27
CA TYR A 480 -12.42 11.41 5.07
C TYR A 480 -12.15 12.20 6.35
N SER A 481 -12.69 13.41 6.43
CA SER A 481 -12.43 14.37 7.49
C SER A 481 -13.71 15.04 7.99
N ALA A 482 -13.62 15.79 9.08
CA ALA A 482 -14.75 16.48 9.66
C ALA A 482 -15.33 17.57 8.74
N PRO A 483 -16.63 17.91 8.88
CA PRO A 483 -17.67 17.20 9.64
C PRO A 483 -18.35 16.01 8.90
N GLN A 484 -17.72 15.39 7.89
CA GLN A 484 -18.31 14.24 7.18
C GLN A 484 -18.41 12.99 8.06
N GLU A 485 -17.44 12.78 8.95
CA GLU A 485 -17.34 11.63 9.85
C GLU A 485 -17.42 12.06 11.33
N PRO A 486 -18.51 12.72 11.79
CA PRO A 486 -18.56 13.36 13.12
C PRO A 486 -18.56 12.35 14.27
N VAL A 487 -18.35 12.79 15.52
CA VAL A 487 -18.67 11.95 16.68
C VAL A 487 -20.17 11.59 16.62
N PRO A 488 -20.58 10.33 16.88
CA PRO A 488 -22.00 9.97 16.95
C PRO A 488 -22.74 10.81 17.99
N GLU A 489 -23.96 11.23 17.67
CA GLU A 489 -24.85 11.93 18.60
C GLU A 489 -25.49 10.92 19.57
N HIS A 490 -25.75 9.70 19.08
CA HIS A 490 -26.35 8.63 19.85
C HIS A 490 -25.64 7.29 19.66
N LEU A 491 -25.49 6.52 20.75
CA LEU A 491 -24.83 5.20 20.69
C LEU A 491 -25.56 4.19 19.80
N HIS A 492 -26.88 4.35 19.62
CA HIS A 492 -27.77 3.41 18.95
C HIS A 492 -28.14 3.84 17.51
N GLU A 493 -27.39 4.76 16.90
CA GLU A 493 -27.52 5.01 15.46
C GLU A 493 -27.37 3.71 14.65
N VAL A 494 -28.14 3.58 13.57
CA VAL A 494 -28.24 2.33 12.78
C VAL A 494 -26.87 1.81 12.36
N GLU A 495 -26.00 2.67 11.85
CA GLU A 495 -24.68 2.24 11.40
C GLU A 495 -23.74 1.84 12.54
N ASN A 496 -23.87 2.44 13.73
CA ASN A 496 -23.13 2.03 14.93
C ASN A 496 -23.51 0.60 15.33
N VAL A 497 -24.82 0.31 15.34
CA VAL A 497 -25.37 -1.00 15.68
C VAL A 497 -25.00 -2.05 14.64
N LEU A 498 -25.14 -1.74 13.34
CA LEU A 498 -24.73 -2.64 12.26
C LEU A 498 -23.22 -2.92 12.30
N GLY A 499 -22.41 -1.90 12.61
CA GLY A 499 -20.98 -2.04 12.84
C GLY A 499 -20.68 -2.98 14.00
N ALA A 500 -21.32 -2.79 15.15
CA ALA A 500 -21.18 -3.66 16.33
C ALA A 500 -21.57 -5.11 16.01
N LEU A 501 -22.71 -5.31 15.36
CA LEU A 501 -23.20 -6.63 14.95
C LEU A 501 -22.22 -7.30 14.00
N ALA A 502 -21.72 -6.60 12.97
CA ALA A 502 -20.76 -7.16 12.03
C ALA A 502 -19.41 -7.50 12.70
N PHE A 503 -18.93 -6.62 13.60
CA PHE A 503 -17.66 -6.82 14.32
C PHE A 503 -17.66 -8.09 15.18
N VAL A 504 -18.83 -8.50 15.68
CA VAL A 504 -19.03 -9.72 16.49
C VAL A 504 -19.46 -10.92 15.65
N ALA A 505 -20.39 -10.74 14.72
CA ALA A 505 -20.97 -11.82 13.93
C ALA A 505 -19.96 -12.46 12.98
N LEU A 506 -19.03 -11.69 12.40
CA LEU A 506 -18.02 -12.23 11.47
C LEU A 506 -17.05 -13.21 12.18
N PRO A 507 -16.46 -12.89 13.35
CA PRO A 507 -15.69 -13.87 14.13
C PRO A 507 -16.50 -15.08 14.59
N ILE A 508 -17.76 -14.91 15.01
CA ILE A 508 -18.61 -16.05 15.40
C ILE A 508 -18.87 -16.96 14.21
N ALA A 509 -19.23 -16.39 13.05
CA ALA A 509 -19.42 -17.14 11.82
C ALA A 509 -18.13 -17.85 11.38
N SER A 510 -16.97 -17.22 11.55
CA SER A 510 -15.67 -17.85 11.33
C SER A 510 -15.49 -19.10 12.18
N LEU A 511 -15.71 -19.01 13.50
CA LEU A 511 -15.57 -20.13 14.43
C LEU A 511 -16.59 -21.24 14.12
N ALA A 512 -17.82 -20.90 13.78
CA ALA A 512 -18.84 -21.87 13.36
C ALA A 512 -18.42 -22.62 12.08
N LEU A 513 -17.89 -21.91 11.07
CA LEU A 513 -17.36 -22.51 9.85
C LEU A 513 -16.12 -23.39 10.14
N ALA A 514 -15.25 -22.98 11.06
CA ALA A 514 -14.09 -23.75 11.49
C ALA A 514 -14.50 -25.08 12.15
N VAL A 515 -15.49 -25.06 13.05
CA VAL A 515 -16.06 -26.25 13.69
C VAL A 515 -16.71 -27.17 12.65
N ARG A 516 -17.53 -26.60 11.75
CA ARG A 516 -18.14 -27.34 10.64
C ARG A 516 -17.08 -27.99 9.75
N ALA A 517 -16.02 -27.28 9.40
CA ALA A 517 -14.92 -27.79 8.61
C ALA A 517 -14.19 -28.94 9.33
N TRP A 518 -13.98 -28.82 10.64
CA TRP A 518 -13.38 -29.88 11.45
C TRP A 518 -14.22 -31.15 11.43
N TRP A 519 -15.53 -31.05 11.64
CA TRP A 519 -16.43 -32.21 11.57
C TRP A 519 -16.51 -32.81 10.17
N GLY A 520 -16.55 -31.96 9.14
CA GLY A 520 -16.50 -32.40 7.75
C GLY A 520 -15.25 -33.20 7.44
N GLU A 521 -14.07 -32.72 7.84
CA GLU A 521 -12.81 -33.45 7.73
C GLU A 521 -12.89 -34.82 8.41
N ARG A 522 -13.33 -34.88 9.67
CA ARG A 522 -13.46 -36.15 10.40
C ARG A 522 -14.39 -37.13 9.70
N ARG A 523 -15.49 -36.64 9.13
CA ARG A 523 -16.44 -37.47 8.37
C ARG A 523 -15.79 -38.04 7.11
N VAL A 524 -15.08 -37.22 6.34
CA VAL A 524 -14.37 -37.64 5.12
C VAL A 524 -13.37 -38.75 5.42
N TYR A 525 -12.51 -38.56 6.42
CA TYR A 525 -11.51 -39.58 6.76
C TYR A 525 -12.14 -40.85 7.33
N ARG A 526 -13.21 -40.76 8.13
CA ARG A 526 -13.94 -41.95 8.60
C ARG A 526 -14.49 -42.76 7.42
N LEU A 527 -15.17 -42.11 6.47
CA LEU A 527 -15.73 -42.77 5.30
C LEU A 527 -14.65 -43.42 4.43
N LEU A 528 -13.52 -42.74 4.21
CA LEU A 528 -12.40 -43.29 3.44
C LEU A 528 -11.75 -44.49 4.14
N CYS A 529 -11.50 -44.39 5.45
CA CYS A 529 -10.96 -45.49 6.24
C CYS A 529 -11.88 -46.72 6.22
N THR A 530 -13.19 -46.51 6.36
CA THR A 530 -14.17 -47.60 6.30
C THR A 530 -14.24 -48.21 4.90
N ALA A 531 -14.30 -47.40 3.84
CA ALA A 531 -14.40 -47.89 2.47
C ALA A 531 -13.14 -48.63 1.98
N MET A 532 -11.95 -48.25 2.48
CA MET A 532 -10.67 -48.82 2.06
C MET A 532 -10.08 -49.80 3.08
N THR A 533 -10.77 -50.04 4.20
CA THR A 533 -10.29 -50.89 5.32
C THR A 533 -8.86 -50.56 5.75
N CYS A 534 -8.53 -49.27 5.89
CA CYS A 534 -7.17 -48.79 6.16
C CYS A 534 -7.11 -47.72 7.26
N LYS A 535 -5.92 -47.49 7.81
CA LYS A 535 -5.68 -46.41 8.78
C LYS A 535 -5.57 -45.07 8.07
N ARG A 536 -5.86 -43.96 8.79
CA ARG A 536 -5.71 -42.59 8.27
C ARG A 536 -4.32 -42.31 7.69
N SER A 537 -3.28 -42.88 8.28
CA SER A 537 -1.89 -42.71 7.84
C SER A 537 -1.59 -43.34 6.47
N GLU A 538 -2.41 -44.30 6.05
CA GLU A 538 -2.27 -45.07 4.80
C GLU A 538 -3.07 -44.43 3.66
N ILE A 539 -4.03 -43.55 3.96
CA ILE A 539 -4.81 -42.83 2.95
C ILE A 539 -3.91 -41.88 2.16
N ASP A 540 -3.97 -41.96 0.83
CA ASP A 540 -3.35 -40.98 -0.04
C ASP A 540 -3.95 -39.57 0.22
N PRO A 541 -3.13 -38.59 0.66
CA PRO A 541 -3.59 -37.23 0.87
C PRO A 541 -4.22 -36.59 -0.37
N SER A 542 -3.80 -36.98 -1.58
CA SER A 542 -4.34 -36.43 -2.83
C SER A 542 -5.83 -36.74 -2.99
N MET A 543 -6.23 -37.96 -2.63
CA MET A 543 -7.61 -38.45 -2.70
C MET A 543 -8.50 -37.79 -1.64
N ALA A 544 -8.00 -37.68 -0.41
CA ALA A 544 -8.76 -37.05 0.66
C ALA A 544 -8.95 -35.55 0.43
N ARG A 545 -7.92 -34.85 -0.05
CA ARG A 545 -7.89 -33.39 -0.18
C ARG A 545 -9.05 -32.83 -1.01
N LEU A 546 -9.40 -33.47 -2.11
CA LEU A 546 -10.51 -33.03 -2.99
C LEU A 546 -11.89 -33.10 -2.30
N ARG A 547 -12.02 -33.93 -1.25
CA ARG A 547 -13.26 -34.10 -0.49
C ARG A 547 -13.30 -33.29 0.80
N LEU A 548 -12.18 -32.64 1.18
CA LEU A 548 -12.11 -31.83 2.39
C LEU A 548 -12.94 -30.53 2.25
N PRO A 549 -13.49 -29.99 3.35
CA PRO A 549 -14.35 -28.81 3.34
C PRO A 549 -13.55 -27.51 3.16
N ALA A 550 -12.80 -27.41 2.07
CA ALA A 550 -11.87 -26.31 1.79
C ALA A 550 -12.54 -24.93 1.75
N LEU A 551 -13.77 -24.84 1.22
CA LEU A 551 -14.54 -23.59 1.18
C LEU A 551 -14.87 -23.09 2.60
N ALA A 552 -15.27 -23.99 3.51
CA ALA A 552 -15.54 -23.62 4.89
C ALA A 552 -14.26 -23.20 5.64
N MET A 553 -13.12 -23.85 5.37
CA MET A 553 -11.84 -23.46 5.96
C MET A 553 -11.39 -22.08 5.45
N LEU A 554 -11.51 -21.80 4.15
CA LEU A 554 -11.18 -20.49 3.56
C LEU A 554 -12.12 -19.40 4.06
N GLY A 555 -13.43 -19.67 4.09
CA GLY A 555 -14.42 -18.76 4.66
C GLY A 555 -14.14 -18.45 6.13
N ALA A 556 -13.80 -19.46 6.95
CA ALA A 556 -13.44 -19.27 8.34
C ALA A 556 -12.22 -18.35 8.50
N VAL A 557 -11.12 -18.64 7.78
CA VAL A 557 -9.93 -17.77 7.82
C VAL A 557 -10.26 -16.37 7.33
N GLY A 558 -10.96 -16.24 6.20
CA GLY A 558 -11.33 -14.94 5.63
C GLY A 558 -12.15 -14.06 6.57
N LEU A 559 -13.22 -14.60 7.17
CA LEU A 559 -14.10 -13.84 8.06
C LEU A 559 -13.40 -13.39 9.36
N MET A 560 -12.54 -14.24 9.94
CA MET A 560 -11.72 -13.85 11.10
C MET A 560 -10.71 -12.76 10.71
N TRP A 561 -10.09 -12.93 9.54
CA TRP A 561 -9.06 -12.03 9.04
C TRP A 561 -9.60 -10.61 8.85
N ILE A 562 -10.82 -10.43 8.35
CA ILE A 562 -11.42 -9.10 8.15
C ILE A 562 -11.39 -8.28 9.45
N VAL A 563 -11.93 -8.84 10.53
CA VAL A 563 -12.09 -8.11 11.80
C VAL A 563 -10.75 -7.93 12.51
N VAL A 564 -9.95 -9.00 12.62
CA VAL A 564 -8.65 -8.92 13.31
C VAL A 564 -7.68 -8.03 12.56
N ALA A 565 -7.72 -8.00 11.22
CA ALA A 565 -6.87 -7.11 10.43
C ALA A 565 -7.29 -5.64 10.53
N TYR A 566 -8.59 -5.36 10.67
CA TYR A 566 -9.09 -3.99 10.80
C TYR A 566 -8.95 -3.44 12.23
N PHE A 567 -8.96 -4.30 13.25
CA PHE A 567 -8.99 -3.89 14.65
C PHE A 567 -7.89 -2.88 15.04
N PRO A 568 -6.61 -2.99 14.63
CA PRO A 568 -5.60 -1.98 14.92
C PRO A 568 -5.90 -0.60 14.30
N HIS A 569 -6.66 -0.57 13.20
CA HIS A 569 -7.05 0.64 12.47
C HIS A 569 -8.41 1.21 12.90
N SER A 570 -9.10 0.53 13.81
CA SER A 570 -10.50 0.84 14.13
C SER A 570 -10.69 2.12 14.95
N ASN A 571 -9.65 2.77 15.46
CA ASN A 571 -9.74 3.82 16.50
C ASN A 571 -10.22 3.34 17.89
N ILE A 572 -10.47 2.03 18.07
CA ILE A 572 -10.84 1.44 19.36
C ILE A 572 -9.62 1.28 20.28
N PRO A 573 -8.55 0.54 19.90
CA PRO A 573 -7.42 0.31 20.81
C PRO A 573 -6.52 1.54 20.97
N VAL A 574 -6.32 2.30 19.88
CA VAL A 574 -5.51 3.51 19.83
C VAL A 574 -6.23 4.49 18.89
N LEU A 575 -6.33 5.75 19.31
CA LEU A 575 -6.87 6.81 18.48
C LEU A 575 -5.82 7.20 17.43
N LEU A 576 -6.18 7.11 16.14
CA LEU A 576 -5.30 7.41 15.02
C LEU A 576 -5.42 8.87 14.59
N PRO A 577 -4.44 9.42 13.85
CA PRO A 577 -4.55 10.78 13.30
C PRO A 577 -5.68 10.96 12.29
N THR A 578 -6.16 9.87 11.68
CA THR A 578 -7.19 9.88 10.65
C THR A 578 -8.35 8.98 11.06
N VAL A 579 -9.58 9.49 11.01
CA VAL A 579 -10.79 8.71 11.37
C VAL A 579 -11.02 7.54 10.43
N ARG A 580 -10.82 7.74 9.11
CA ARG A 580 -11.11 6.78 8.06
C ARG A 580 -10.20 7.01 6.86
N ALA A 581 -9.67 5.94 6.29
CA ALA A 581 -8.92 5.95 5.04
C ALA A 581 -9.11 4.62 4.31
N GLU A 582 -9.05 4.63 2.98
CA GLU A 582 -9.28 3.44 2.16
C GLU A 582 -8.10 2.48 2.29
N ARG A 583 -6.87 3.02 2.37
CA ARG A 583 -5.65 2.25 2.62
C ARG A 583 -5.70 1.35 3.86
N PHE A 584 -6.53 1.67 4.86
CA PHE A 584 -6.70 0.81 6.05
C PHE A 584 -7.36 -0.54 5.72
N TRP A 585 -7.99 -0.67 4.55
CA TRP A 585 -8.62 -1.91 4.09
C TRP A 585 -7.67 -2.86 3.37
N TYR A 586 -6.39 -2.49 3.14
CA TYR A 586 -5.45 -3.36 2.41
C TYR A 586 -5.28 -4.75 3.03
N PHE A 587 -5.06 -4.83 4.35
CA PHE A 587 -4.95 -6.10 5.07
C PHE A 587 -6.32 -6.82 5.21
N PRO A 588 -7.43 -6.14 5.57
CA PRO A 588 -8.77 -6.75 5.57
C PRO A 588 -9.23 -7.34 4.23
N VAL A 589 -8.83 -6.75 3.09
CA VAL A 589 -9.20 -7.26 1.76
C VAL A 589 -8.51 -8.59 1.43
N ILE A 590 -7.36 -8.90 2.05
CA ILE A 590 -6.80 -10.27 2.00
C ILE A 590 -7.83 -11.26 2.54
N GLY A 591 -8.40 -10.99 3.71
CA GLY A 591 -9.47 -11.81 4.31
C GLY A 591 -10.77 -11.82 3.50
N SER A 592 -11.19 -10.65 3.03
CA SER A 592 -12.41 -10.48 2.24
C SER A 592 -12.35 -11.27 0.93
N SER A 593 -11.20 -11.28 0.25
CA SER A 593 -11.01 -12.04 -0.98
C SER A 593 -11.12 -13.55 -0.78
N LEU A 594 -10.61 -14.08 0.35
CA LEU A 594 -10.76 -15.49 0.72
C LEU A 594 -12.23 -15.83 0.99
N ALA A 595 -12.94 -15.00 1.76
CA ALA A 595 -14.34 -15.20 2.12
C ALA A 595 -15.27 -15.10 0.90
N LEU A 596 -15.12 -14.06 0.08
CA LEU A 596 -15.92 -13.82 -1.13
C LEU A 596 -15.67 -14.91 -2.18
N ALA A 597 -14.42 -15.30 -2.44
CA ALA A 597 -14.12 -16.38 -3.38
C ALA A 597 -14.71 -17.72 -2.92
N ALA A 598 -14.64 -18.01 -1.61
CA ALA A 598 -15.29 -19.19 -1.03
C ALA A 598 -16.83 -19.12 -1.18
N GLY A 599 -17.42 -17.94 -0.94
CA GLY A 599 -18.86 -17.69 -1.09
C GLY A 599 -19.37 -17.84 -2.51
N PHE A 600 -18.73 -17.20 -3.50
CA PHE A 600 -19.08 -17.34 -4.91
C PHE A 600 -18.91 -18.79 -5.40
N THR A 601 -17.83 -19.46 -4.98
CA THR A 601 -17.63 -20.87 -5.34
C THR A 601 -18.69 -21.78 -4.70
N TRP A 602 -19.07 -21.53 -3.45
CA TRP A 602 -20.17 -22.25 -2.80
C TRP A 602 -21.51 -21.98 -3.50
N PHE A 603 -21.78 -20.74 -3.90
CA PHE A 603 -23.01 -20.39 -4.60
C PHE A 603 -23.08 -21.07 -5.97
N PHE A 604 -21.95 -21.10 -6.70
CA PHE A 604 -21.83 -21.86 -7.93
C PHE A 604 -22.06 -23.36 -7.71
N GLU A 605 -21.41 -23.97 -6.71
CA GLU A 605 -21.60 -25.39 -6.41
C GLU A 605 -23.04 -25.75 -6.03
N SER A 606 -23.72 -24.85 -5.33
CA SER A 606 -25.11 -25.03 -4.88
C SER A 606 -26.11 -24.89 -6.03
N THR A 607 -25.76 -24.14 -7.07
CA THR A 607 -26.59 -23.91 -8.25
C THR A 607 -26.09 -24.65 -9.50
N ARG A 608 -25.00 -25.41 -9.45
CA ARG A 608 -24.48 -26.08 -10.67
C ARG A 608 -25.46 -27.10 -11.27
N HIS A 609 -26.26 -27.76 -10.43
CA HIS A 609 -27.26 -28.75 -10.87
C HIS A 609 -28.59 -28.11 -11.29
N ARG A 610 -28.81 -26.84 -10.95
CA ARG A 610 -30.04 -26.10 -11.25
C ARG A 610 -29.65 -24.75 -11.85
N TRP A 611 -29.99 -24.49 -13.12
CA TRP A 611 -29.50 -23.32 -13.88
C TRP A 611 -28.04 -23.40 -14.32
N HIS A 612 -27.41 -24.58 -14.28
CA HIS A 612 -26.02 -24.80 -14.70
C HIS A 612 -24.99 -23.86 -14.03
N GLY A 613 -25.31 -23.33 -12.83
CA GLY A 613 -24.48 -22.34 -12.13
C GLY A 613 -24.46 -20.94 -12.76
N ALA A 614 -25.28 -20.69 -13.79
CA ALA A 614 -25.27 -19.44 -14.55
C ALA A 614 -25.55 -18.20 -13.68
N VAL A 615 -26.46 -18.32 -12.71
CA VAL A 615 -26.79 -17.22 -11.78
C VAL A 615 -25.59 -16.83 -10.91
N ALA A 616 -24.84 -17.82 -10.42
CA ALA A 616 -23.65 -17.56 -9.61
C ALA A 616 -22.52 -16.93 -10.43
N VAL A 617 -22.33 -17.39 -11.67
CA VAL A 617 -21.37 -16.79 -12.60
C VAL A 617 -21.77 -15.35 -12.92
N ALA A 618 -23.03 -15.09 -13.25
CA ALA A 618 -23.53 -13.75 -13.52
C ALA A 618 -23.33 -12.80 -12.33
N ALA A 619 -23.66 -13.24 -11.12
CA ALA A 619 -23.43 -12.45 -9.90
C ALA A 619 -21.95 -12.14 -9.68
N CYS A 620 -21.06 -13.12 -9.93
CA CYS A 620 -19.62 -12.94 -9.81
C CYS A 620 -19.07 -11.97 -10.87
N VAL A 621 -19.51 -12.08 -12.13
CA VAL A 621 -19.14 -11.17 -13.21
C VAL A 621 -19.61 -9.75 -12.91
N VAL A 622 -20.88 -9.57 -12.52
CA VAL A 622 -21.42 -8.26 -12.14
C VAL A 622 -20.61 -7.64 -11.00
N PHE A 623 -20.29 -8.42 -9.96
CA PHE A 623 -19.44 -7.98 -8.86
C PHE A 623 -18.06 -7.53 -9.35
N LEU A 624 -17.33 -8.39 -10.07
CA LEU A 624 -15.97 -8.09 -10.53
C LEU A 624 -15.93 -6.92 -11.52
N THR A 625 -16.90 -6.82 -12.42
CA THR A 625 -17.03 -5.70 -13.36
C THR A 625 -17.34 -4.40 -12.61
N PHE A 626 -18.22 -4.43 -11.61
CA PHE A 626 -18.49 -3.26 -10.77
C PHE A 626 -17.23 -2.83 -10.00
N GLN A 627 -16.54 -3.76 -9.35
CA GLN A 627 -15.27 -3.51 -8.65
C GLN A 627 -14.24 -2.89 -9.60
N ALA A 628 -14.01 -3.50 -10.77
CA ALA A 628 -13.08 -3.01 -11.78
C ALA A 628 -13.44 -1.62 -12.31
N ALA A 629 -14.71 -1.36 -12.60
CA ALA A 629 -15.16 -0.05 -13.05
C ALA A 629 -14.93 1.02 -11.99
N ARG A 630 -15.29 0.74 -10.72
CA ARG A 630 -15.06 1.68 -9.60
C ARG A 630 -13.57 1.90 -9.35
N ALA A 631 -12.75 0.86 -9.39
CA ALA A 631 -11.29 0.95 -9.26
C ALA A 631 -10.70 1.84 -10.36
N ARG A 632 -11.10 1.62 -11.63
CA ARG A 632 -10.60 2.39 -12.76
C ARG A 632 -10.98 3.87 -12.69
N THR A 633 -12.24 4.15 -12.38
CA THR A 633 -12.73 5.52 -12.21
C THR A 633 -12.00 6.20 -11.07
N HIS A 634 -11.86 5.54 -9.92
CA HIS A 634 -11.19 6.14 -8.77
C HIS A 634 -9.68 6.33 -9.02
N ALA A 635 -9.02 5.44 -9.75
CA ALA A 635 -7.61 5.59 -10.12
C ALA A 635 -7.38 6.82 -11.02
N PHE A 636 -8.36 7.16 -11.87
CA PHE A 636 -8.33 8.41 -12.65
C PHE A 636 -8.52 9.66 -11.79
N HIS A 637 -9.10 9.56 -10.59
CA HIS A 637 -9.13 10.72 -9.70
C HIS A 637 -7.72 11.16 -9.28
N TYR A 638 -6.77 10.23 -9.22
CA TYR A 638 -5.36 10.53 -8.99
C TYR A 638 -4.62 11.02 -10.25
N ALA A 639 -5.33 11.44 -11.30
CA ALA A 639 -4.70 11.97 -12.50
C ALA A 639 -4.02 13.32 -12.23
N ASP A 640 -4.68 14.26 -11.55
CA ASP A 640 -4.18 15.60 -11.23
C ASP A 640 -4.82 16.14 -9.94
N ASP A 641 -4.27 17.23 -9.43
CA ASP A 641 -4.64 17.86 -8.16
C ASP A 641 -6.09 18.35 -8.15
N LEU A 642 -6.53 18.96 -9.25
CA LEU A 642 -7.92 19.40 -9.40
C LEU A 642 -8.87 18.21 -9.49
N THR A 643 -8.56 17.23 -10.36
CA THR A 643 -9.41 16.04 -10.52
C THR A 643 -9.53 15.28 -9.19
N PHE A 644 -8.43 15.18 -8.43
CA PHE A 644 -8.41 14.53 -7.12
C PHE A 644 -9.29 15.25 -6.11
N TRP A 645 -9.09 16.56 -5.92
CA TRP A 645 -9.84 17.31 -4.92
C TRP A 645 -11.30 17.55 -5.32
N ASP A 646 -11.60 17.64 -6.62
CA ASP A 646 -12.97 17.69 -7.12
C ASP A 646 -13.72 16.37 -6.87
N ALA A 647 -13.08 15.24 -7.11
CA ALA A 647 -13.66 13.94 -6.80
C ALA A 647 -13.83 13.74 -5.29
N THR A 648 -12.82 14.15 -4.50
CA THR A 648 -12.83 14.05 -3.04
C THR A 648 -13.97 14.87 -2.45
N ARG A 649 -14.09 16.17 -2.78
CA ARG A 649 -15.19 17.01 -2.25
C ARG A 649 -16.57 16.49 -2.68
N LYS A 650 -16.70 15.87 -3.86
CA LYS A 650 -17.98 15.27 -4.30
C LYS A 650 -18.32 14.00 -3.53
N ALA A 651 -17.32 13.20 -3.17
CA ALA A 651 -17.50 11.99 -2.36
C ALA A 651 -17.74 12.30 -0.88
N VAL A 652 -17.16 13.40 -0.37
CA VAL A 652 -17.31 13.87 1.02
C VAL A 652 -17.72 15.34 1.06
N PRO A 653 -18.96 15.69 0.63
CA PRO A 653 -19.39 17.09 0.49
C PRO A 653 -19.39 17.88 1.80
N ARG A 654 -19.44 17.18 2.93
CA ARG A 654 -19.34 17.78 4.26
C ARG A 654 -17.92 17.77 4.83
N SER A 655 -16.87 17.58 4.03
CA SER A 655 -15.48 17.76 4.48
C SER A 655 -15.03 19.20 4.25
N ALA A 656 -14.78 19.94 5.33
CA ALA A 656 -14.24 21.30 5.23
C ALA A 656 -12.85 21.30 4.57
N LYS A 657 -12.04 20.27 4.87
CA LYS A 657 -10.70 20.10 4.33
C LYS A 657 -10.71 19.82 2.83
N ALA A 658 -11.62 18.98 2.34
CA ALA A 658 -11.76 18.71 0.91
C ALA A 658 -12.16 19.97 0.14
N GLN A 659 -13.10 20.74 0.69
CA GLN A 659 -13.53 22.02 0.10
C GLN A 659 -12.41 23.05 0.07
N LEU A 660 -11.66 23.19 1.19
CA LEU A 660 -10.53 24.10 1.26
C LEU A 660 -9.44 23.71 0.24
N ASN A 661 -9.02 22.45 0.20
CA ASN A 661 -7.95 22.06 -0.72
C ASN A 661 -8.36 22.21 -2.18
N TYR A 662 -9.63 21.94 -2.53
CA TYR A 662 -10.17 22.26 -3.85
C TYR A 662 -10.08 23.76 -4.16
N SER A 663 -10.40 24.62 -3.19
CA SER A 663 -10.27 26.08 -3.33
C SER A 663 -8.83 26.50 -3.61
N VAL A 664 -7.86 25.89 -2.92
CA VAL A 664 -6.42 26.16 -3.10
C VAL A 664 -5.98 25.79 -4.50
N MET A 665 -6.39 24.61 -5.02
CA MET A 665 -6.02 24.17 -6.35
C MET A 665 -6.55 25.10 -7.46
N TRP A 666 -7.74 25.68 -7.29
CA TRP A 666 -8.27 26.71 -8.19
C TRP A 666 -7.64 28.08 -7.99
N GLY A 667 -7.28 28.43 -6.76
CA GLY A 667 -6.54 29.64 -6.41
C GLY A 667 -5.18 29.74 -7.08
N ALA A 668 -4.47 28.61 -7.14
CA ALA A 668 -3.20 28.48 -7.85
C ALA A 668 -3.35 28.69 -9.37
N ARG A 669 -4.56 28.50 -9.92
CA ARG A 669 -4.90 28.70 -11.34
C ARG A 669 -5.62 30.03 -11.61
N GLY A 670 -5.64 30.94 -10.63
CA GLY A 670 -6.22 32.28 -10.77
C GLY A 670 -7.76 32.32 -10.80
N ARG A 671 -8.46 31.19 -10.62
CA ARG A 671 -9.93 31.15 -10.58
C ARG A 671 -10.45 31.51 -9.19
N LEU A 672 -10.31 32.78 -8.86
CA LEU A 672 -10.67 33.34 -7.56
C LEU A 672 -12.18 33.30 -7.28
N ASP A 673 -13.01 33.28 -8.33
CA ASP A 673 -14.47 33.11 -8.23
C ASP A 673 -14.85 31.74 -7.63
N VAL A 674 -14.26 30.66 -8.16
CA VAL A 674 -14.48 29.30 -7.67
C VAL A 674 -13.86 29.12 -6.28
N ARG A 675 -12.66 29.66 -6.08
CA ARG A 675 -11.98 29.64 -4.79
C ARG A 675 -12.81 30.30 -3.70
N LEU A 676 -13.39 31.46 -3.98
CA LEU A 676 -14.21 32.21 -3.02
C LEU A 676 -15.43 31.41 -2.57
N HIS A 677 -16.12 30.76 -3.52
CA HIS A 677 -17.25 29.90 -3.20
C HIS A 677 -16.84 28.72 -2.31
N ALA A 678 -15.80 27.98 -2.70
CA ALA A 678 -15.32 26.82 -1.95
C ALA A 678 -14.79 27.21 -0.54
N ASN A 679 -14.16 28.38 -0.40
CA ASN A 679 -13.73 28.90 0.91
C ASN A 679 -14.89 29.25 1.82
N ARG A 680 -15.97 29.83 1.27
CA ARG A 680 -17.21 30.07 2.04
C ARG A 680 -17.83 28.76 2.52
N GLU A 681 -17.85 27.72 1.67
CA GLU A 681 -18.32 26.39 2.08
C GLU A 681 -17.43 25.77 3.17
N ALA A 682 -16.10 25.84 3.02
CA ALA A 682 -15.16 25.33 4.01
C ALA A 682 -15.34 26.04 5.37
N LEU A 683 -15.50 27.37 5.37
CA LEU A 683 -15.76 28.14 6.58
C LEU A 683 -17.13 27.82 7.20
N ALA A 684 -18.17 27.65 6.39
CA ALA A 684 -19.49 27.26 6.88
C ALA A 684 -19.47 25.87 7.54
N LEU A 685 -18.67 24.94 7.02
CA LEU A 685 -18.50 23.60 7.57
C LEU A 685 -17.63 23.56 8.83
N ALA A 686 -16.62 24.45 8.93
CA ALA A 686 -15.71 24.53 10.07
C ALA A 686 -15.43 25.99 10.49
N PRO A 687 -16.38 26.65 11.20
CA PRO A 687 -16.28 28.08 11.53
C PRO A 687 -15.13 28.46 12.46
N THR A 688 -14.59 27.50 13.22
CA THR A 688 -13.49 27.68 14.16
C THR A 688 -12.16 27.17 13.62
N TRP A 689 -12.09 26.80 12.34
CA TRP A 689 -10.85 26.33 11.72
C TRP A 689 -10.04 27.52 11.19
N PRO A 690 -8.84 27.81 11.74
CA PRO A 690 -8.05 28.99 11.37
C PRO A 690 -7.74 29.06 9.87
N MET A 691 -7.45 27.94 9.21
CA MET A 691 -7.17 27.93 7.77
C MET A 691 -8.39 28.40 6.96
N ALA A 692 -9.62 28.03 7.34
CA ALA A 692 -10.80 28.44 6.58
C ALA A 692 -10.98 29.96 6.56
N HIS A 693 -10.73 30.63 7.69
CA HIS A 693 -10.72 32.09 7.79
C HIS A 693 -9.59 32.71 6.96
N ILE A 694 -8.34 32.27 7.18
CA ILE A 694 -7.17 32.86 6.52
C ILE A 694 -7.24 32.72 5.00
N TYR A 695 -7.66 31.57 4.48
CA TYR A 695 -7.75 31.35 3.04
C TYR A 695 -8.92 32.11 2.40
N LEU A 696 -10.03 32.30 3.12
CA LEU A 696 -11.12 33.18 2.66
C LEU A 696 -10.63 34.64 2.61
N GLY A 697 -9.95 35.10 3.66
CA GLY A 697 -9.30 36.41 3.69
C GLY A 697 -8.31 36.59 2.53
N ASP A 698 -7.41 35.63 2.31
CA ASP A 698 -6.48 35.63 1.17
C ASP A 698 -7.19 35.70 -0.18
N THR A 699 -8.34 35.06 -0.31
CA THR A 699 -9.11 35.14 -1.56
C THR A 699 -9.71 36.53 -1.77
N LEU A 700 -10.25 37.14 -0.72
CA LEU A 700 -10.84 38.49 -0.78
C LEU A 700 -9.75 39.55 -1.02
N CYS A 701 -8.63 39.44 -0.32
CA CYS A 701 -7.49 40.32 -0.49
C CYS A 701 -6.94 40.25 -1.92
N ARG A 702 -6.75 39.03 -2.49
CA ARG A 702 -6.38 38.84 -3.90
C ARG A 702 -7.45 39.28 -4.92
N LEU A 703 -8.67 39.55 -4.48
CA LEU A 703 -9.74 40.16 -5.28
C LEU A 703 -9.77 41.69 -5.12
N HIS A 704 -8.71 42.30 -4.57
CA HIS A 704 -8.61 43.73 -4.24
C HIS A 704 -9.69 44.20 -3.27
N ARG A 705 -10.04 43.35 -2.30
CA ARG A 705 -11.03 43.63 -1.24
C ARG A 705 -10.42 43.43 0.15
N PRO A 706 -9.33 44.15 0.50
CA PRO A 706 -8.62 43.95 1.77
C PRO A 706 -9.48 44.27 3.00
N GLU A 707 -10.36 45.27 2.91
CA GLU A 707 -11.31 45.62 3.99
C GLU A 707 -12.25 44.47 4.36
N GLU A 708 -12.69 43.68 3.37
CA GLU A 708 -13.50 42.49 3.62
C GLU A 708 -12.65 41.30 4.09
N ALA A 709 -11.35 41.28 3.77
CA ALA A 709 -10.43 40.25 4.20
C ALA A 709 -10.07 40.37 5.68
N TRP A 710 -9.93 41.62 6.19
CA TRP A 710 -9.46 41.89 7.54
C TRP A 710 -10.24 41.17 8.66
N PRO A 711 -11.58 41.17 8.70
CA PRO A 711 -12.34 40.43 9.72
C PRO A 711 -11.99 38.94 9.77
N HIS A 712 -11.71 38.32 8.61
CA HIS A 712 -11.30 36.93 8.52
C HIS A 712 -9.86 36.72 8.98
N TYR A 713 -8.93 37.58 8.58
CA TYR A 713 -7.55 37.50 9.08
C TYR A 713 -7.47 37.66 10.59
N ARG A 714 -8.17 38.65 11.14
CA ARG A 714 -8.30 38.86 12.57
C ARG A 714 -8.77 37.61 13.30
N GLU A 715 -9.80 36.94 12.81
CA GLU A 715 -10.31 35.73 13.45
C GLU A 715 -9.33 34.56 13.31
N GLY A 716 -8.70 34.40 12.14
CA GLY A 716 -7.63 33.43 11.92
C GLY A 716 -6.44 33.61 12.87
N PHE A 717 -6.01 34.85 13.10
CA PHE A 717 -4.92 35.19 14.03
C PHE A 717 -5.27 34.86 15.48
N LYS A 718 -6.52 35.08 15.91
CA LYS A 718 -6.98 34.68 17.24
C LYS A 718 -7.01 33.15 17.41
N LEU A 719 -7.45 32.44 16.38
CA LEU A 719 -7.57 30.97 16.40
C LEU A 719 -6.21 30.27 16.34
N ALA A 720 -5.23 30.85 15.65
CA ALA A 720 -3.89 30.27 15.49
C ALA A 720 -2.76 31.32 15.55
N PRO A 721 -2.52 31.98 16.70
CA PRO A 721 -1.46 32.99 16.84
C PRO A 721 -0.05 32.39 16.74
N GLY A 722 0.07 31.06 16.81
CA GLY A 722 1.32 30.32 16.71
C GLY A 722 1.64 29.73 15.33
N ASP A 723 0.80 29.95 14.31
CA ASP A 723 1.04 29.39 12.97
C ASP A 723 1.69 30.42 12.03
N PRO A 724 3.02 30.39 11.85
CA PRO A 724 3.72 31.39 11.04
C PRO A 724 3.30 31.38 9.58
N ASN A 725 2.89 30.23 9.01
CA ASN A 725 2.56 30.15 7.60
C ASN A 725 1.25 30.89 7.30
N LEU A 726 0.25 30.70 8.15
CA LEU A 726 -1.04 31.38 8.02
C LEU A 726 -0.90 32.89 8.25
N ILE A 727 -0.11 33.26 9.26
CA ILE A 727 0.14 34.67 9.59
C ILE A 727 0.90 35.36 8.45
N ALA A 728 1.99 34.74 7.97
CA ALA A 728 2.78 35.28 6.87
C ALA A 728 1.96 35.44 5.58
N LEU A 729 1.08 34.48 5.27
CA LEU A 729 0.19 34.57 4.09
C LEU A 729 -0.71 35.82 4.16
N ALA A 730 -1.35 36.04 5.31
CA ALA A 730 -2.25 37.17 5.51
C ALA A 730 -1.52 38.52 5.49
N LEU A 731 -0.42 38.63 6.22
CA LEU A 731 0.37 39.87 6.31
C LEU A 731 0.98 40.24 4.97
N GLN A 732 1.46 39.27 4.19
CA GLN A 732 1.99 39.54 2.85
C GLN A 732 0.90 40.08 1.92
N CYS A 733 -0.30 39.50 1.93
CA CYS A 733 -1.37 39.98 1.07
C CYS A 733 -1.81 41.41 1.43
N LEU A 734 -1.97 41.72 2.73
CA LEU A 734 -2.29 43.07 3.18
C LEU A 734 -1.19 44.08 2.81
N TRP A 735 0.07 43.67 2.85
CA TRP A 735 1.18 44.48 2.38
C TRP A 735 1.09 44.77 0.88
N ASP A 736 0.86 43.73 0.07
CA ASP A 736 0.77 43.84 -1.40
C ASP A 736 -0.39 44.77 -1.83
N GLU A 737 -1.50 44.77 -1.09
CA GLU A 737 -2.66 45.66 -1.31
C GLU A 737 -2.53 47.03 -0.62
N SER A 738 -1.39 47.33 0.02
CA SER A 738 -1.16 48.57 0.80
C SER A 738 -2.18 48.83 1.93
N ALA A 739 -2.81 47.79 2.46
CA ALA A 739 -3.87 47.86 3.47
C ALA A 739 -3.40 47.46 4.89
N LEU A 740 -2.14 47.04 5.05
CA LEU A 740 -1.61 46.64 6.36
C LEU A 740 -1.59 47.81 7.36
N GLU A 741 -1.27 49.01 6.88
CA GLU A 741 -1.15 50.23 7.69
C GLU A 741 -2.49 50.65 8.30
N ASP A 742 -3.58 50.50 7.54
CA ASP A 742 -4.95 50.83 7.95
C ASP A 742 -5.41 50.00 9.16
N HIS A 743 -4.78 48.85 9.40
CA HIS A 743 -5.08 47.94 10.50
C HIS A 743 -3.95 47.82 11.53
N ARG A 744 -2.95 48.71 11.49
CA ARG A 744 -1.77 48.69 12.38
C ARG A 744 -2.16 48.56 13.84
N ASP A 745 -3.01 49.45 14.34
CA ASP A 745 -3.33 49.53 15.77
C ASP A 745 -4.01 48.24 16.26
N GLU A 746 -4.92 47.68 15.47
CA GLU A 746 -5.60 46.44 15.81
C GLU A 746 -4.66 45.23 15.71
N LEU A 747 -3.78 45.21 14.71
CA LEU A 747 -2.75 44.17 14.57
C LEU A 747 -1.77 44.18 15.75
N VAL A 748 -1.28 45.35 16.16
CA VAL A 748 -0.40 45.52 17.32
C VAL A 748 -1.13 45.10 18.60
N ALA A 749 -2.38 45.54 18.79
CA ALA A 749 -3.16 45.13 19.95
C ALA A 749 -3.39 43.61 20.03
N MET A 750 -3.49 42.91 18.88
CA MET A 750 -3.55 41.44 18.85
C MET A 750 -2.19 40.80 19.15
N ALA A 751 -1.11 41.34 18.59
CA ALA A 751 0.25 40.91 18.89
C ALA A 751 0.56 41.01 20.40
N ASP A 752 0.19 42.12 21.04
CA ASP A 752 0.40 42.37 22.46
C ASP A 752 -0.41 41.43 23.35
N LYS A 753 -1.59 40.97 22.90
CA LYS A 753 -2.38 39.95 23.60
C LYS A 753 -1.77 38.55 23.51
N HIS A 754 -0.86 38.32 22.56
CA HIS A 754 -0.20 37.03 22.34
C HIS A 754 1.33 37.16 22.39
N PRO A 755 1.91 37.60 23.53
CA PRO A 755 3.35 37.79 23.64
C PRO A 755 4.08 36.46 23.45
N GLY A 756 5.20 36.49 22.72
CA GLY A 756 6.01 35.30 22.42
C GLY A 756 5.43 34.37 21.34
N SER A 757 4.32 34.76 20.70
CA SER A 757 3.74 34.03 19.57
C SER A 757 4.39 34.41 18.23
N TRP A 758 4.15 33.59 17.20
CA TRP A 758 4.53 33.93 15.83
C TRP A 758 3.78 35.16 15.30
N LEU A 759 2.55 35.40 15.77
CA LEU A 759 1.79 36.60 15.44
C LEU A 759 2.51 37.85 15.93
N ALA A 760 2.92 37.86 17.19
CA ALA A 760 3.64 39.00 17.76
C ALA A 760 4.97 39.26 17.05
N PHE A 761 5.69 38.19 16.72
CA PHE A 761 6.95 38.29 15.98
C PHE A 761 6.74 38.83 14.55
N LEU A 762 5.88 38.18 13.75
CA LEU A 762 5.71 38.51 12.34
C LEU A 762 5.00 39.85 12.13
N ALA A 763 4.05 40.22 13.00
CA ALA A 763 3.42 41.54 12.93
C ALA A 763 4.45 42.65 13.11
N ASN A 764 5.26 42.59 14.18
CA ASN A 764 6.28 43.59 14.45
C ASN A 764 7.39 43.61 13.40
N ASP A 765 7.84 42.43 12.96
CA ASP A 765 8.86 42.31 11.90
C ASP A 765 8.38 42.90 10.57
N THR A 766 7.14 42.60 10.16
CA THR A 766 6.57 43.11 8.92
C THR A 766 6.34 44.62 8.98
N LEU A 767 5.84 45.15 10.11
CA LEU A 767 5.64 46.59 10.28
C LEU A 767 6.96 47.39 10.36
N SER A 768 8.03 46.78 10.86
CA SER A 768 9.33 47.47 11.04
C SER A 768 10.27 47.30 9.84
N ASN A 769 10.27 46.12 9.22
CA ASN A 769 11.21 45.72 8.17
C ASN A 769 10.52 45.47 6.82
N GLY A 770 9.22 45.71 6.71
CA GLY A 770 8.42 45.42 5.53
C GLY A 770 8.91 46.12 4.26
N GLU A 771 9.36 47.38 4.35
CA GLU A 771 9.90 48.11 3.21
C GLU A 771 11.16 47.45 2.64
N ALA A 772 12.06 46.99 3.51
CA ALA A 772 13.31 46.34 3.12
C ALA A 772 13.07 44.94 2.54
N ASN A 773 12.07 44.23 3.06
CA ASN A 773 11.74 42.86 2.65
C ASN A 773 10.70 42.80 1.53
N ASN A 774 10.03 43.90 1.19
CA ASN A 774 8.78 43.93 0.42
C ASN A 774 7.69 43.05 1.05
N GLY A 775 7.35 43.34 2.30
CA GLY A 775 6.37 42.62 3.12
C GLY A 775 7.03 41.71 4.16
N VAL A 776 6.49 40.50 4.36
CA VAL A 776 7.01 39.53 5.33
C VAL A 776 8.40 39.07 4.89
N ASP A 777 9.34 38.83 5.81
CA ASP A 777 10.67 38.29 5.47
C ASP A 777 10.54 37.03 4.57
N PRO A 778 11.19 36.99 3.38
CA PRO A 778 11.14 35.87 2.46
C PRO A 778 11.42 34.50 3.07
N LYS A 779 12.20 34.43 4.17
CA LYS A 779 12.49 33.16 4.88
C LYS A 779 11.25 32.57 5.58
N HIS A 780 10.29 33.43 5.92
CA HIS A 780 9.05 33.08 6.63
C HIS A 780 7.84 33.04 5.71
N ARG A 781 7.97 33.50 4.47
CA ARG A 781 6.90 33.35 3.48
C ARG A 781 6.64 31.87 3.24
N PRO A 782 5.37 31.42 3.28
CA PRO A 782 5.05 30.06 2.89
C PRO A 782 5.53 29.84 1.45
N ARG A 783 6.21 28.72 1.18
CA ARG A 783 6.50 28.31 -0.20
C ARG A 783 5.18 28.25 -0.93
N GLY A 784 5.07 29.01 -2.01
CA GLY A 784 3.78 29.40 -2.55
C GLY A 784 2.87 28.21 -2.80
N TYR A 785 1.81 28.09 -1.99
CA TYR A 785 0.55 27.44 -2.40
C TYR A 785 -0.03 28.11 -3.66
N ASN A 786 0.48 29.30 -3.99
CA ASN A 786 0.20 30.10 -5.18
C ASN A 786 1.22 29.89 -6.32
N GLU A 787 2.35 29.23 -6.07
CA GLU A 787 3.16 28.69 -7.17
C GLU A 787 2.47 27.38 -7.55
N GLY A 788 1.69 27.37 -8.63
CA GLY A 788 1.19 26.12 -9.20
C GLY A 788 2.34 25.11 -9.40
N PRO A 789 2.05 23.83 -9.70
CA PRO A 789 3.11 22.87 -10.01
C PRO A 789 4.06 23.52 -11.04
N ARG A 790 5.33 23.72 -10.66
CA ARG A 790 6.33 24.25 -11.59
C ARG A 790 6.37 23.28 -12.77
N GLU A 791 6.11 23.80 -13.97
CA GLU A 791 6.05 23.02 -15.22
C GLU A 791 7.26 22.10 -15.42
#